data_AF-A0A7Y5FLU3-F1
#
_entry.id   AF-A0A7Y5FLU3-F1
#
_cell.length_a   1.000
_cell.length_b   1.000
_cell.length_c   1.000
_cell.angle_alpha   90.00
_cell.angle_beta   90.00
_cell.angle_gamma   90.00
#
_symmetry.space_group_name_H-M   'P 1'
#
loop_
_entity.id
_entity.type
_entity.pdbx_description
1 polymer ?
#
loop_
_entity_poly.entity_id
_entity_poly.type
_entity_poly.pdbx_seq_one_letter_code
_entity_poly.pdbx_strand_id
1 'polypeptide(L)'
;MKHIFLLLFVFNLSLSNSINAQGYIAAIGGGSENYNDWSDAPYAWIVQNAANKKVVILSYSDEDNWLPNYFLAKGALSAINIKINNRIIADSQVIFDSIVGANAVFIKGGDQYQYITLWKGTKTEQAIKQVYQNGGVVAGTSAGAMVLGQFDFTAKFGSVTSASALNNPMSSAHDLDSAFLPLVPGVLFDTHFIERGRFGRMLAFLGKLVNLGHPALAIGVDDRTALCVSPDGTAEVMGSGAVTFYDGTVHSGMNIYDDGYVFNKVKAHQLVKGWKFNLNDRVVSYIPPSARAFVPKVYSSENLNHYFNGTSSVSSQLSGTFPAFSNSSGKYRIFTHPGFLPYISPLTDYLLQNNKIFDTVLVVISKLNDSSYASRLTESTANIFTGDSLSLLARLTDTSTLAGRTFDLYSKIGPGNHYFFGNTAKLLGDYFVDGTETEEYAAYRGKLFVSAGFGYIHNVIFQPMVFEESAFYENRSASVLYGMMKTGNATGVYLNTDYKMYHEVFMNGMMAFQPYKFLAVSALGCNFVDSSTYRASGSIGPRQAVAFDNFTVSAGIYQWGYYYYGSGMIGPMVGIDENDQVIPSDFGIINYPNPFNPSTNLRFRLSESSDVKLMIYNITGELVSSLAEGYREAGIHTVSFNAGKLSGGVYLAVLRVNNQIFTTKMLLLK
;
A
#
# COMPACT_ATOMS: atom_id res chain seq x y z
N MET A 1 -35.53 -32.89 -55.68
CA MET A 1 -35.60 -33.40 -54.30
C MET A 1 -34.70 -34.62 -54.23
N LYS A 2 -33.47 -34.50 -53.71
CA LYS A 2 -33.07 -34.67 -52.30
C LYS A 2 -33.25 -36.13 -51.84
N HIS A 3 -32.27 -36.91 -51.40
CA HIS A 3 -30.89 -36.68 -50.98
C HIS A 3 -30.06 -37.98 -51.10
N ILE A 4 -28.82 -37.88 -51.58
CA ILE A 4 -27.76 -38.89 -51.45
C ILE A 4 -26.91 -38.49 -50.23
N PHE A 5 -26.78 -39.37 -49.24
CA PHE A 5 -25.87 -39.21 -48.11
C PHE A 5 -24.53 -39.87 -48.47
N LEU A 6 -23.50 -39.05 -48.65
CA LEU A 6 -22.11 -39.47 -48.82
C LEU A 6 -21.48 -39.57 -47.42
N LEU A 7 -21.07 -40.78 -47.00
CA LEU A 7 -20.28 -40.98 -45.80
C LEU A 7 -18.81 -40.61 -46.09
N LEU A 8 -18.37 -39.46 -45.59
CA LEU A 8 -16.97 -39.04 -45.58
C LEU A 8 -16.29 -39.61 -44.34
N PHE A 9 -15.46 -40.64 -44.52
CA PHE A 9 -14.50 -41.08 -43.51
C PHE A 9 -13.39 -40.03 -43.40
N VAL A 10 -13.50 -39.15 -42.41
CA VAL A 10 -12.41 -38.25 -42.01
C VAL A 10 -11.48 -39.04 -41.10
N PHE A 11 -10.30 -39.41 -41.61
CA PHE A 11 -9.17 -39.81 -40.79
C PHE A 11 -8.78 -38.60 -39.92
N ASN A 12 -9.20 -38.61 -38.66
CA ASN A 12 -8.61 -37.73 -37.65
C ASN A 12 -7.17 -38.21 -37.43
N LEU A 13 -6.21 -37.58 -38.12
CA LEU A 13 -4.85 -37.52 -37.60
C LEU A 13 -4.93 -36.76 -36.28
N SER A 14 -4.92 -37.51 -35.18
CA SER A 14 -4.49 -36.99 -33.89
C SER A 14 -3.05 -36.48 -34.08
N LEU A 15 -2.91 -35.18 -34.33
CA LEU A 15 -1.67 -34.46 -34.07
C LEU A 15 -1.39 -34.68 -32.58
N SER A 16 -0.49 -35.60 -32.30
CA SER A 16 0.22 -35.66 -31.04
C SER A 16 0.80 -34.28 -30.79
N ASN A 17 0.21 -33.53 -29.84
CA ASN A 17 0.88 -32.43 -29.19
C ASN A 17 2.12 -33.02 -28.51
N SER A 18 3.24 -33.06 -29.22
CA SER A 18 4.54 -33.08 -28.57
C SER A 18 4.64 -31.78 -27.78
N ILE A 19 4.44 -31.89 -26.47
CA ILE A 19 4.68 -30.83 -25.49
C ILE A 19 6.18 -30.49 -25.60
N ASN A 20 6.50 -29.47 -26.39
CA ASN A 20 7.88 -29.04 -26.65
C ASN A 20 8.33 -28.06 -25.55
N ALA A 21 9.61 -28.14 -25.18
CA ALA A 21 10.17 -27.52 -23.98
C ALA A 21 9.88 -26.01 -23.86
N GLN A 22 9.40 -25.61 -22.69
CA GLN A 22 9.35 -24.21 -22.24
C GLN A 22 10.59 -23.98 -21.36
N GLY A 23 11.29 -22.86 -21.54
CA GLY A 23 12.52 -22.55 -20.83
C GLY A 23 12.29 -22.01 -19.42
N TYR A 24 13.39 -21.60 -18.79
CA TYR A 24 13.39 -20.97 -17.47
C TYR A 24 13.53 -19.45 -17.61
N ILE A 25 12.90 -18.68 -16.72
CA ILE A 25 13.06 -17.22 -16.65
C ILE A 25 13.67 -16.82 -15.31
N ALA A 26 14.59 -15.86 -15.31
CA ALA A 26 15.00 -15.16 -14.08
C ALA A 26 14.91 -13.65 -14.26
N ALA A 27 13.89 -13.03 -13.66
CA ALA A 27 13.71 -11.58 -13.66
C ALA A 27 14.31 -11.00 -12.37
N ILE A 28 15.38 -10.21 -12.48
CA ILE A 28 16.12 -9.65 -11.35
C ILE A 28 15.84 -8.15 -11.26
N GLY A 29 15.45 -7.66 -10.08
CA GLY A 29 15.02 -6.29 -9.86
C GLY A 29 16.13 -5.23 -9.91
N GLY A 30 17.37 -5.65 -10.17
CA GLY A 30 18.55 -4.79 -10.19
C GLY A 30 19.25 -4.68 -8.84
N GLY A 31 20.01 -3.60 -8.66
CA GLY A 31 20.97 -3.43 -7.58
C GLY A 31 22.36 -3.85 -8.05
N SER A 32 23.41 -3.24 -7.51
CA SER A 32 24.78 -3.59 -7.91
C SER A 32 25.01 -5.08 -7.73
N GLU A 33 25.26 -5.77 -8.85
CA GLU A 33 25.70 -7.15 -8.83
C GLU A 33 27.08 -7.16 -8.15
N ASN A 34 27.12 -7.55 -6.88
CA ASN A 34 28.32 -7.57 -6.05
C ASN A 34 28.37 -8.89 -5.28
N TYR A 35 29.54 -9.25 -4.73
CA TYR A 35 29.83 -10.53 -4.07
C TYR A 35 29.09 -10.78 -2.74
N ASN A 36 27.95 -10.15 -2.50
CA ASN A 36 27.19 -10.36 -1.27
C ASN A 36 26.22 -11.55 -1.39
N ASP A 37 25.79 -12.09 -0.25
CA ASP A 37 24.97 -13.31 -0.15
C ASP A 37 23.61 -13.26 -0.88
N TRP A 38 23.12 -12.08 -1.28
CA TRP A 38 21.80 -11.97 -1.91
C TRP A 38 21.75 -12.57 -3.32
N SER A 39 22.80 -12.37 -4.13
CA SER A 39 22.81 -12.72 -5.57
C SER A 39 23.28 -14.14 -5.84
N ASP A 40 23.92 -14.80 -4.87
CA ASP A 40 24.48 -16.13 -5.10
C ASP A 40 23.40 -17.15 -5.50
N ALA A 41 22.25 -17.14 -4.83
CA ALA A 41 21.15 -18.07 -5.10
C ALA A 41 20.57 -17.92 -6.52
N PRO A 42 20.08 -16.75 -6.97
CA PRO A 42 19.50 -16.63 -8.30
C PRO A 42 20.51 -16.86 -9.43
N TYR A 43 21.79 -16.48 -9.26
CA TYR A 43 22.81 -16.68 -10.29
C TYR A 43 23.25 -18.14 -10.38
N ALA A 44 23.40 -18.83 -9.25
CA ALA A 44 23.62 -20.27 -9.24
C ALA A 44 22.43 -21.03 -9.84
N TRP A 45 21.19 -20.58 -9.57
CA TRP A 45 19.98 -21.16 -10.16
C TRP A 45 19.99 -21.04 -11.69
N ILE A 46 20.39 -19.91 -12.25
CA ILE A 46 20.54 -19.75 -13.72
C ILE A 46 21.52 -20.79 -14.27
N VAL A 47 22.68 -20.96 -13.64
CA VAL A 47 23.70 -21.92 -14.10
C VAL A 47 23.22 -23.36 -13.97
N GLN A 48 22.55 -23.71 -12.87
CA GLN A 48 22.07 -25.06 -12.59
C GLN A 48 21.01 -25.53 -13.60
N ASN A 49 20.16 -24.61 -14.06
CA ASN A 49 19.12 -24.90 -15.04
C ASN A 49 19.61 -24.79 -16.50
N ALA A 50 20.86 -24.37 -16.73
CA ALA A 50 21.47 -24.34 -18.05
C ALA A 50 22.17 -25.68 -18.34
N ALA A 51 21.61 -26.48 -19.27
CA ALA A 51 22.08 -27.85 -19.55
C ALA A 51 23.59 -27.98 -19.79
N ASN A 52 24.18 -27.09 -20.61
CA ASN A 52 25.63 -27.08 -20.88
C ASN A 52 26.44 -26.12 -19.99
N LYS A 53 25.79 -25.44 -19.03
CA LYS A 53 26.39 -24.44 -18.13
C LYS A 53 27.17 -23.32 -18.83
N LYS A 54 26.90 -23.06 -20.12
CA LYS A 54 27.45 -21.93 -20.87
C LYS A 54 26.48 -20.76 -20.80
N VAL A 55 26.99 -19.62 -20.36
CA VAL A 55 26.25 -18.38 -20.20
C VAL A 55 26.75 -17.36 -21.22
N VAL A 56 25.84 -16.72 -21.94
CA VAL A 56 26.14 -15.50 -22.72
C VAL A 56 25.49 -14.31 -22.03
N ILE A 57 26.28 -13.25 -21.85
CA ILE A 57 25.85 -12.01 -21.21
C ILE A 57 25.72 -10.96 -22.31
N LEU A 58 24.51 -10.46 -22.53
CA LEU A 58 24.18 -9.54 -23.61
C LEU A 58 24.04 -8.11 -23.08
N SER A 59 24.65 -7.16 -23.80
CA SER A 59 24.57 -5.72 -23.52
C SER A 59 24.64 -4.92 -24.83
N TYR A 60 24.22 -3.65 -24.80
CA TYR A 60 24.51 -2.70 -25.90
C TYR A 60 25.79 -1.87 -25.65
N SER A 61 26.37 -1.96 -24.46
CA SER A 61 27.58 -1.26 -24.00
C SER A 61 28.78 -2.21 -23.89
N ASP A 62 29.98 -1.63 -23.81
CA ASP A 62 31.17 -2.39 -23.39
C ASP A 62 31.04 -2.76 -21.91
N GLU A 63 31.38 -4.00 -21.57
CA GLU A 63 31.25 -4.55 -20.22
C GLU A 63 32.59 -5.13 -19.76
N ASP A 64 32.89 -5.00 -18.47
CA ASP A 64 34.04 -5.66 -17.86
C ASP A 64 33.81 -7.16 -17.64
N ASN A 65 34.85 -7.88 -17.22
CA ASN A 65 34.79 -9.31 -16.98
C ASN A 65 34.25 -9.69 -15.59
N TRP A 66 33.73 -8.74 -14.80
CA TRP A 66 33.26 -9.05 -13.45
C TRP A 66 32.12 -10.07 -13.48
N LEU A 67 31.10 -9.85 -14.32
CA LEU A 67 29.93 -10.73 -14.40
C LEU A 67 30.24 -12.11 -15.01
N PRO A 68 31.02 -12.22 -16.10
CA PRO A 68 31.56 -13.50 -16.54
C PRO A 68 32.27 -14.29 -15.43
N ASN A 69 33.21 -13.63 -14.72
CA ASN A 69 33.95 -14.26 -13.63
C ASN A 69 33.04 -14.70 -12.49
N TYR A 70 32.00 -13.91 -12.19
CA TYR A 70 31.02 -14.25 -11.17
C TYR A 70 30.19 -15.48 -11.56
N PHE A 71 29.71 -15.60 -12.81
CA PHE A 71 29.02 -16.81 -13.27
C PHE A 71 29.91 -18.05 -13.24
N LEU A 72 31.20 -17.92 -13.61
CA LEU A 72 32.18 -18.99 -13.45
C LEU A 72 32.31 -19.41 -11.98
N ALA A 73 32.38 -18.45 -11.06
CA ALA A 73 32.41 -18.72 -9.62
C ALA A 73 31.11 -19.37 -9.08
N LYS A 74 29.97 -19.17 -9.75
CA LYS A 74 28.70 -19.86 -9.45
C LYS A 74 28.56 -21.23 -10.15
N GLY A 75 29.59 -21.66 -10.88
CA GLY A 75 29.68 -23.00 -11.47
C GLY A 75 29.42 -23.08 -12.98
N ALA A 76 29.39 -21.95 -13.70
CA ALA A 76 29.33 -21.97 -15.16
C ALA A 76 30.61 -22.60 -15.73
N LEU A 77 30.49 -23.33 -16.84
CA LEU A 77 31.65 -23.87 -17.57
C LEU A 77 32.26 -22.82 -18.51
N SER A 78 31.45 -21.87 -18.97
CA SER A 78 31.87 -20.71 -19.73
C SER A 78 30.89 -19.57 -19.50
N ALA A 79 31.40 -18.35 -19.41
CA ALA A 79 30.60 -17.14 -19.41
C ALA A 79 31.32 -16.07 -20.23
N ILE A 80 30.62 -15.43 -21.17
CA ILE A 80 31.21 -14.40 -22.05
C ILE A 80 30.27 -13.21 -22.22
N ASN A 81 30.85 -12.02 -22.37
CA ASN A 81 30.11 -10.82 -22.77
C ASN A 81 29.99 -10.76 -24.29
N ILE A 82 28.80 -10.41 -24.78
CA ILE A 82 28.53 -10.14 -26.19
C ILE A 82 27.87 -8.77 -26.30
N LYS A 83 28.60 -7.82 -26.91
CA LYS A 83 28.10 -6.47 -27.17
C LYS A 83 27.32 -6.45 -28.48
N ILE A 84 26.07 -6.00 -28.40
CA ILE A 84 25.14 -5.88 -29.53
C ILE A 84 24.61 -4.44 -29.56
N ASN A 85 25.39 -3.53 -30.14
CA ASN A 85 25.16 -2.08 -30.06
C ASN A 85 24.58 -1.45 -31.34
N ASN A 86 24.31 -2.24 -32.37
CA ASN A 86 23.72 -1.77 -33.62
C ASN A 86 22.96 -2.91 -34.32
N ARG A 87 22.07 -2.56 -35.26
CA ARG A 87 21.22 -3.53 -35.96
C ARG A 87 21.98 -4.51 -36.86
N ILE A 88 23.15 -4.14 -37.39
CA ILE A 88 23.98 -5.04 -38.22
C ILE A 88 24.52 -6.19 -37.37
N ILE A 89 25.04 -5.88 -36.19
CA ILE A 89 25.48 -6.91 -35.23
C ILE A 89 24.28 -7.70 -34.74
N ALA A 90 23.18 -7.04 -34.38
CA ALA A 90 21.98 -7.70 -33.86
C ALA A 90 21.38 -8.71 -34.85
N ASP A 91 21.49 -8.46 -36.16
CA ASP A 91 20.97 -9.32 -37.23
C ASP A 91 22.01 -10.28 -37.83
N SER A 92 23.20 -10.38 -37.22
CA SER A 92 24.26 -11.28 -37.68
C SER A 92 24.00 -12.74 -37.32
N GLN A 93 24.29 -13.65 -38.25
CA GLN A 93 24.25 -15.09 -38.00
C GLN A 93 25.26 -15.52 -36.92
N VAL A 94 26.42 -14.86 -36.85
CA VAL A 94 27.45 -15.17 -35.85
C VAL A 94 26.93 -14.94 -34.43
N ILE A 95 26.15 -13.87 -34.23
CA ILE A 95 25.53 -13.57 -32.94
C ILE A 95 24.43 -14.58 -32.62
N PHE A 96 23.59 -14.92 -33.61
CA PHE A 96 22.59 -15.97 -33.45
C PHE A 96 23.20 -17.29 -32.97
N ASP A 97 24.22 -17.78 -33.68
CA ASP A 97 24.86 -19.07 -33.37
C ASP A 97 25.55 -19.04 -31.99
N SER A 98 26.15 -17.90 -31.63
CA SER A 98 26.78 -17.71 -30.32
C SER A 98 25.76 -17.76 -29.18
N ILE A 99 24.60 -17.13 -29.36
CA ILE A 99 23.51 -17.13 -28.37
C ILE A 99 22.89 -18.51 -28.24
N VAL A 100 22.50 -19.14 -29.36
CA VAL A 100 21.86 -20.47 -29.37
C VAL A 100 22.80 -21.58 -28.88
N GLY A 101 24.11 -21.43 -29.10
CA GLY A 101 25.12 -22.34 -28.57
C GLY A 101 25.25 -22.30 -27.04
N ALA A 102 24.71 -21.27 -26.39
CA ALA A 102 24.59 -21.18 -24.95
C ALA A 102 23.26 -21.80 -24.47
N ASN A 103 23.22 -22.35 -23.26
CA ASN A 103 21.96 -22.76 -22.63
C ASN A 103 21.47 -21.76 -21.58
N ALA A 104 22.20 -20.67 -21.35
CA ALA A 104 21.75 -19.53 -20.57
C ALA A 104 22.08 -18.21 -21.27
N VAL A 105 21.08 -17.33 -21.35
CA VAL A 105 21.22 -15.94 -21.79
C VAL A 105 20.96 -15.03 -20.59
N PHE A 106 21.84 -14.07 -20.36
CA PHE A 106 21.68 -13.04 -19.35
C PHE A 106 21.69 -11.65 -19.99
N ILE A 107 20.62 -10.88 -19.86
CA ILE A 107 20.52 -9.51 -20.38
C ILE A 107 20.87 -8.52 -19.25
N LYS A 108 21.93 -7.73 -19.45
CA LYS A 108 22.41 -6.76 -18.46
C LYS A 108 21.42 -5.61 -18.22
N GLY A 109 21.63 -4.87 -17.13
CA GLY A 109 20.96 -3.60 -16.89
C GLY A 109 21.40 -2.52 -17.88
N GLY A 110 20.70 -1.39 -17.87
CA GLY A 110 20.92 -0.30 -18.83
C GLY A 110 19.61 0.44 -19.12
N ASP A 111 19.38 0.74 -20.38
CA ASP A 111 18.15 1.34 -20.92
C ASP A 111 17.42 0.30 -21.79
N GLN A 112 16.22 -0.08 -21.37
CA GLN A 112 15.41 -1.07 -22.10
C GLN A 112 14.98 -0.59 -23.50
N TYR A 113 14.94 0.73 -23.75
CA TYR A 113 14.65 1.26 -25.08
C TYR A 113 15.74 0.86 -26.07
N GLN A 114 17.00 0.77 -25.64
CA GLN A 114 18.11 0.32 -26.47
C GLN A 114 17.94 -1.15 -26.89
N TYR A 115 17.54 -2.03 -25.96
CA TYR A 115 17.28 -3.44 -26.29
C TYR A 115 16.15 -3.58 -27.30
N ILE A 116 15.03 -2.88 -27.07
CA ILE A 116 13.87 -2.92 -27.98
C ILE A 116 14.27 -2.35 -29.36
N THR A 117 14.88 -1.17 -29.42
CA THR A 117 15.18 -0.51 -30.71
C THR A 117 16.29 -1.21 -31.50
N LEU A 118 17.25 -1.85 -30.84
CA LEU A 118 18.37 -2.51 -31.52
C LEU A 118 18.06 -3.97 -31.87
N TRP A 119 17.35 -4.70 -31.01
CA TRP A 119 17.24 -6.16 -31.13
C TRP A 119 15.88 -6.62 -31.66
N LYS A 120 14.82 -5.82 -31.51
CA LYS A 120 13.47 -6.20 -32.00
C LYS A 120 13.45 -6.38 -33.52
N GLY A 121 12.93 -7.52 -33.96
CA GLY A 121 12.85 -7.96 -35.35
C GLY A 121 14.17 -8.48 -35.92
N THR A 122 15.18 -8.75 -35.08
CA THR A 122 16.51 -9.22 -35.54
C THR A 122 16.78 -10.67 -35.14
N LYS A 123 17.84 -11.26 -35.70
CA LYS A 123 18.33 -12.58 -35.28
C LYS A 123 18.68 -12.68 -33.80
N THR A 124 19.06 -11.59 -33.12
CA THR A 124 19.29 -11.60 -31.66
C THR A 124 18.02 -11.96 -30.90
N GLU A 125 16.89 -11.33 -31.22
CA GLU A 125 15.60 -11.66 -30.60
C GLU A 125 15.21 -13.12 -30.88
N GLN A 126 15.39 -13.56 -32.13
CA GLN A 126 15.11 -14.94 -32.54
C GLN A 126 15.97 -15.94 -31.76
N ALA A 127 17.25 -15.66 -31.58
CA ALA A 127 18.17 -16.52 -30.84
C ALA A 127 17.81 -16.64 -29.36
N ILE A 128 17.44 -15.53 -28.71
CA ILE A 128 16.99 -15.53 -27.31
C ILE A 128 15.72 -16.38 -27.17
N LYS A 129 14.74 -16.20 -28.07
CA LYS A 129 13.52 -17.01 -28.12
C LYS A 129 13.84 -18.49 -28.35
N GLN A 130 14.79 -18.81 -29.22
CA GLN A 130 15.22 -20.18 -29.49
C GLN A 130 15.87 -20.83 -28.26
N VAL A 131 16.71 -20.10 -27.50
CA VAL A 131 17.28 -20.63 -26.24
C VAL A 131 16.16 -21.00 -25.27
N TYR A 132 15.16 -20.12 -25.10
CA TYR A 132 14.00 -20.40 -24.25
C TYR A 132 13.19 -21.61 -24.74
N GLN A 133 12.87 -21.67 -26.03
CA GLN A 133 12.14 -22.80 -26.65
C GLN A 133 12.90 -24.14 -26.61
N ASN A 134 14.22 -24.08 -26.49
CA ASN A 134 15.06 -25.27 -26.33
C ASN A 134 15.19 -25.72 -24.86
N GLY A 135 14.42 -25.12 -23.94
CA GLY A 135 14.47 -25.43 -22.51
C GLY A 135 15.64 -24.77 -21.76
N GLY A 136 16.32 -23.79 -22.37
CA GLY A 136 17.38 -23.02 -21.74
C GLY A 136 16.85 -21.95 -20.77
N VAL A 137 17.76 -21.20 -20.15
CA VAL A 137 17.45 -20.11 -19.22
C VAL A 137 17.57 -18.76 -19.93
N VAL A 138 16.57 -17.90 -19.82
CA VAL A 138 16.68 -16.49 -20.19
C VAL A 138 16.49 -15.63 -18.93
N ALA A 139 17.52 -14.88 -18.59
CA ALA A 139 17.59 -14.06 -17.40
C ALA A 139 17.85 -12.60 -17.76
N GLY A 140 17.46 -11.69 -16.88
CA GLY A 140 17.77 -10.27 -17.03
C GLY A 140 17.75 -9.53 -15.71
N THR A 141 18.51 -8.44 -15.63
CA THR A 141 18.58 -7.54 -14.46
C THR A 141 18.18 -6.13 -14.85
N SER A 142 17.40 -5.45 -14.00
CA SER A 142 16.94 -4.08 -14.26
C SER A 142 16.23 -3.98 -15.63
N ALA A 143 16.72 -3.15 -16.56
CA ALA A 143 16.23 -3.07 -17.93
C ALA A 143 16.13 -4.43 -18.65
N GLY A 144 17.08 -5.35 -18.41
CA GLY A 144 17.06 -6.68 -18.99
C GLY A 144 15.91 -7.56 -18.48
N ALA A 145 15.44 -7.35 -17.25
CA ALA A 145 14.26 -8.05 -16.72
C ALA A 145 12.96 -7.44 -17.25
N MET A 146 12.93 -6.12 -17.45
CA MET A 146 11.76 -5.39 -17.92
C MET A 146 11.32 -5.77 -19.34
N VAL A 147 12.20 -6.41 -20.11
CA VAL A 147 11.91 -6.86 -21.48
C VAL A 147 11.49 -8.33 -21.58
N LEU A 148 11.40 -9.09 -20.47
CA LEU A 148 11.11 -10.53 -20.53
C LEU A 148 9.60 -10.86 -20.58
N GLY A 149 8.76 -9.86 -20.32
CA GLY A 149 7.31 -9.99 -20.29
C GLY A 149 6.69 -9.97 -21.68
N GLN A 150 5.40 -10.25 -21.77
CA GLN A 150 4.65 -9.93 -22.98
C GLN A 150 4.58 -8.43 -23.22
N PHE A 151 4.45 -7.63 -22.16
CA PHE A 151 4.35 -6.18 -22.24
C PHE A 151 5.60 -5.54 -21.67
N ASP A 152 6.08 -4.48 -22.34
CA ASP A 152 7.32 -3.79 -21.99
C ASP A 152 7.05 -2.31 -21.74
N PHE A 153 7.48 -1.75 -20.61
CA PHE A 153 7.60 -0.30 -20.48
C PHE A 153 8.88 0.16 -21.17
N THR A 154 8.74 0.73 -22.36
CA THR A 154 9.87 0.98 -23.28
C THR A 154 10.85 2.02 -22.76
N ALA A 155 10.41 2.93 -21.90
CA ALA A 155 11.16 4.12 -21.47
C ALA A 155 11.70 4.99 -22.63
N LYS A 156 11.07 4.95 -23.82
CA LYS A 156 11.41 5.79 -24.98
C LYS A 156 11.54 7.28 -24.65
N PHE A 157 10.71 7.77 -23.73
CA PHE A 157 10.69 9.16 -23.26
C PHE A 157 11.32 9.34 -21.87
N GLY A 158 12.14 8.37 -21.45
CA GLY A 158 12.68 8.29 -20.09
C GLY A 158 11.75 7.57 -19.12
N SER A 159 12.24 7.38 -17.89
CA SER A 159 11.46 6.77 -16.82
C SER A 159 10.44 7.76 -16.23
N VAL A 160 9.31 7.25 -15.76
CA VAL A 160 8.29 8.05 -15.06
C VAL A 160 8.21 7.72 -13.56
N THR A 161 7.80 8.69 -12.76
CA THR A 161 7.56 8.55 -11.31
C THR A 161 6.13 8.07 -11.04
N SER A 162 5.88 7.50 -9.87
CA SER A 162 4.51 7.15 -9.45
C SER A 162 3.59 8.35 -9.35
N ALA A 163 4.09 9.49 -8.85
CA ALA A 163 3.31 10.72 -8.74
C ALA A 163 2.85 11.24 -10.12
N SER A 164 3.75 11.22 -11.12
CA SER A 164 3.42 11.63 -12.50
C SER A 164 2.55 10.59 -13.21
N ALA A 165 2.80 9.30 -12.98
CA ALA A 165 2.08 8.25 -13.67
C ALA A 165 0.62 8.13 -13.21
N LEU A 166 0.39 8.21 -11.89
CA LEU A 166 -0.95 8.28 -11.33
C LEU A 166 -1.68 9.58 -11.71
N ASN A 167 -0.97 10.66 -12.03
CA ASN A 167 -1.60 11.90 -12.50
C ASN A 167 -2.34 11.72 -13.84
N ASN A 168 -1.75 10.98 -14.76
CA ASN A 168 -2.34 10.73 -16.07
C ASN A 168 -1.91 9.36 -16.59
N PRO A 169 -2.60 8.27 -16.21
CA PRO A 169 -2.25 6.92 -16.65
C PRO A 169 -2.23 6.76 -18.17
N MET A 170 -3.04 7.54 -18.91
CA MET A 170 -3.14 7.50 -20.37
C MET A 170 -2.06 8.29 -21.10
N SER A 171 -1.12 8.92 -20.38
CA SER A 171 -0.02 9.69 -20.97
C SER A 171 0.76 8.88 -22.02
N SER A 172 1.16 9.54 -23.10
CA SER A 172 2.07 8.98 -24.11
C SER A 172 3.48 8.72 -23.56
N ALA A 173 3.86 9.36 -22.45
CA ALA A 173 5.12 9.09 -21.75
C ALA A 173 5.17 7.67 -21.16
N HIS A 174 4.02 7.04 -20.92
CA HIS A 174 3.90 5.64 -20.50
C HIS A 174 3.92 4.73 -21.72
N ASP A 175 4.98 4.81 -22.53
CA ASP A 175 5.08 4.04 -23.76
C ASP A 175 5.20 2.55 -23.43
N LEU A 176 4.21 1.78 -23.87
CA LEU A 176 4.09 0.34 -23.64
C LEU A 176 4.13 -0.37 -24.99
N ASP A 177 5.01 -1.35 -25.13
CA ASP A 177 5.13 -2.25 -26.30
C ASP A 177 4.70 -3.67 -25.89
N SER A 178 4.49 -4.58 -26.85
CA SER A 178 4.08 -5.96 -26.58
C SER A 178 4.70 -7.04 -27.47
N ALA A 179 5.69 -6.68 -28.30
CA ALA A 179 6.14 -7.55 -29.40
C ALA A 179 7.66 -7.83 -29.41
N PHE A 180 8.40 -7.53 -28.34
CA PHE A 180 9.83 -7.81 -28.32
C PHE A 180 10.16 -9.24 -27.86
N LEU A 181 10.26 -9.49 -26.55
CA LEU A 181 10.54 -10.83 -26.00
C LEU A 181 9.37 -11.31 -25.13
N PRO A 182 8.21 -11.66 -25.73
CA PRO A 182 7.03 -12.16 -25.02
C PRO A 182 7.25 -13.58 -24.46
N LEU A 183 8.25 -13.77 -23.61
CA LEU A 183 8.66 -15.05 -23.04
C LEU A 183 7.77 -15.45 -21.85
N VAL A 184 7.23 -14.45 -21.14
CA VAL A 184 6.23 -14.63 -20.09
C VAL A 184 4.89 -14.02 -20.54
N PRO A 185 3.98 -14.83 -21.12
CA PRO A 185 2.70 -14.37 -21.61
C PRO A 185 1.87 -13.65 -20.53
N GLY A 186 1.19 -12.57 -20.92
CA GLY A 186 0.30 -11.80 -20.06
C GLY A 186 0.98 -11.00 -18.95
N VAL A 187 2.32 -10.93 -18.92
CA VAL A 187 3.08 -10.27 -17.84
C VAL A 187 3.71 -8.96 -18.29
N LEU A 188 3.69 -7.97 -17.39
CA LEU A 188 4.48 -6.74 -17.44
C LEU A 188 5.44 -6.71 -16.24
N PHE A 189 6.75 -6.63 -16.48
CA PHE A 189 7.73 -6.50 -15.40
C PHE A 189 8.09 -5.04 -15.12
N ASP A 190 8.31 -4.73 -13.84
CA ASP A 190 9.00 -3.52 -13.40
C ASP A 190 10.09 -3.91 -12.39
N THR A 191 11.18 -3.16 -12.40
CA THR A 191 12.35 -3.40 -11.55
C THR A 191 12.60 -2.21 -10.65
N HIS A 192 13.56 -2.34 -9.75
CA HIS A 192 13.91 -1.32 -8.80
C HIS A 192 12.71 -0.78 -8.00
N PHE A 193 11.87 -1.71 -7.57
CA PHE A 193 10.46 -1.43 -7.38
C PHE A 193 10.17 -0.52 -6.17
N ILE A 194 10.32 -1.01 -4.94
CA ILE A 194 10.05 -0.18 -3.75
C ILE A 194 11.09 0.93 -3.55
N GLU A 195 12.37 0.71 -3.90
CA GLU A 195 13.41 1.68 -3.59
C GLU A 195 13.38 2.91 -4.50
N ARG A 196 12.70 2.80 -5.66
CA ARG A 196 12.35 3.95 -6.49
C ARG A 196 10.88 4.35 -6.39
N GLY A 197 10.15 3.84 -5.40
CA GLY A 197 8.76 4.18 -5.12
C GLY A 197 7.82 3.87 -6.29
N ARG A 198 8.03 2.78 -7.04
CA ARG A 198 7.37 2.47 -8.33
C ARG A 198 6.03 1.73 -8.20
N PHE A 199 5.56 1.48 -6.99
CA PHE A 199 4.29 0.79 -6.77
C PHE A 199 3.07 1.55 -7.32
N GLY A 200 3.09 2.88 -7.29
CA GLY A 200 2.02 3.69 -7.88
C GLY A 200 2.04 3.70 -9.41
N ARG A 201 3.22 3.83 -10.05
CA ARG A 201 3.30 3.84 -11.53
C ARG A 201 2.89 2.51 -12.15
N MET A 202 3.12 1.40 -11.44
CA MET A 202 2.71 0.08 -11.91
C MET A 202 1.19 0.00 -12.08
N LEU A 203 0.43 0.54 -11.13
CA LEU A 203 -1.03 0.60 -11.22
C LEU A 203 -1.47 1.44 -12.43
N ALA A 204 -0.78 2.56 -12.70
CA ALA A 204 -1.06 3.38 -13.88
C ALA A 204 -0.79 2.64 -15.20
N PHE A 205 0.33 1.90 -15.30
CA PHE A 205 0.62 1.06 -16.47
C PHE A 205 -0.41 -0.04 -16.66
N LEU A 206 -0.76 -0.73 -15.57
CA LEU A 206 -1.78 -1.78 -15.58
C LEU A 206 -3.12 -1.23 -16.05
N GLY A 207 -3.53 -0.05 -15.58
CA GLY A 207 -4.75 0.58 -16.05
C GLY A 207 -4.74 1.00 -17.51
N LYS A 208 -3.60 1.48 -18.01
CA LYS A 208 -3.43 1.74 -19.43
C LYS A 208 -3.61 0.47 -20.26
N LEU A 209 -3.00 -0.63 -19.84
CA LEU A 209 -3.14 -1.92 -20.52
C LEU A 209 -4.59 -2.43 -20.50
N VAL A 210 -5.25 -2.40 -19.34
CA VAL A 210 -6.67 -2.77 -19.20
C VAL A 210 -7.56 -1.93 -20.12
N ASN A 211 -7.37 -0.61 -20.14
CA ASN A 211 -8.13 0.29 -21.01
C ASN A 211 -7.89 0.03 -22.51
N LEU A 212 -6.70 -0.45 -22.87
CA LEU A 212 -6.39 -0.87 -24.24
C LEU A 212 -6.89 -2.29 -24.58
N GLY A 213 -7.63 -2.95 -23.68
CA GLY A 213 -8.14 -4.32 -23.90
C GLY A 213 -7.09 -5.41 -23.69
N HIS A 214 -6.02 -5.11 -22.95
CA HIS A 214 -4.89 -6.01 -22.70
C HIS A 214 -4.67 -6.24 -21.20
N PRO A 215 -5.63 -6.83 -20.47
CA PRO A 215 -5.44 -7.06 -19.04
C PRO A 215 -4.23 -7.98 -18.80
N ALA A 216 -3.41 -7.62 -17.82
CA ALA A 216 -2.10 -8.24 -17.58
C ALA A 216 -1.89 -8.56 -16.09
N LEU A 217 -0.86 -9.35 -15.79
CA LEU A 217 -0.27 -9.49 -14.47
C LEU A 217 0.97 -8.59 -14.39
N ALA A 218 0.92 -7.55 -13.58
CA ALA A 218 2.03 -6.63 -13.39
C ALA A 218 2.91 -7.11 -12.23
N ILE A 219 4.21 -7.28 -12.45
CA ILE A 219 5.15 -7.85 -11.49
C ILE A 219 6.27 -6.85 -11.20
N GLY A 220 6.28 -6.29 -10.00
CA GLY A 220 7.35 -5.43 -9.48
C GLY A 220 8.39 -6.25 -8.71
N VAL A 221 9.67 -6.14 -9.09
CA VAL A 221 10.78 -6.82 -8.43
C VAL A 221 11.69 -5.79 -7.76
N ASP A 222 11.84 -5.88 -6.44
CA ASP A 222 12.73 -5.01 -5.66
C ASP A 222 14.20 -5.19 -6.06
N ASP A 223 15.06 -4.20 -5.81
CA ASP A 223 16.50 -4.43 -5.92
C ASP A 223 16.96 -5.61 -5.06
N ARG A 224 18.06 -6.23 -5.49
CA ARG A 224 18.68 -7.37 -4.81
C ARG A 224 17.69 -8.51 -4.56
N THR A 225 16.75 -8.69 -5.48
CA THR A 225 15.65 -9.66 -5.44
C THR A 225 15.41 -10.20 -6.85
N ALA A 226 14.96 -11.44 -6.95
CA ALA A 226 14.71 -12.12 -8.22
C ALA A 226 13.42 -12.95 -8.16
N LEU A 227 12.76 -13.05 -9.31
CA LEU A 227 11.70 -14.01 -9.56
C LEU A 227 12.20 -15.06 -10.56
N CYS A 228 12.34 -16.30 -10.11
CA CYS A 228 12.84 -17.42 -10.91
C CYS A 228 11.67 -18.35 -11.31
N VAL A 229 11.36 -18.41 -12.60
CA VAL A 229 10.21 -19.12 -13.17
C VAL A 229 10.64 -20.41 -13.84
N SER A 230 10.02 -21.51 -13.42
CA SER A 230 10.20 -22.84 -14.00
C SER A 230 9.27 -23.06 -15.21
N PRO A 231 9.55 -24.05 -16.09
CA PRO A 231 8.76 -24.33 -17.29
C PRO A 231 7.26 -24.58 -17.05
N ASP A 232 6.89 -25.04 -15.86
CA ASP A 232 5.51 -25.30 -15.43
C ASP A 232 4.74 -24.03 -15.02
N GLY A 233 5.40 -22.85 -15.05
CA GLY A 233 4.85 -21.57 -14.61
C GLY A 233 5.02 -21.31 -13.10
N THR A 234 5.69 -22.19 -12.35
CA THR A 234 5.98 -21.96 -10.94
C THR A 234 7.12 -20.95 -10.79
N ALA A 235 6.82 -19.79 -10.18
CA ALA A 235 7.75 -18.70 -9.95
C ALA A 235 8.14 -18.60 -8.47
N GLU A 236 9.43 -18.72 -8.17
CA GLU A 236 9.99 -18.65 -6.81
C GLU A 236 10.67 -17.30 -6.56
N VAL A 237 10.38 -16.69 -5.41
CA VAL A 237 11.03 -15.45 -4.98
C VAL A 237 12.36 -15.75 -4.30
N MET A 238 13.42 -15.06 -4.71
CA MET A 238 14.77 -15.14 -4.14
C MET A 238 15.33 -13.75 -3.83
N GLY A 239 16.29 -13.67 -2.90
CA GLY A 239 17.00 -12.42 -2.59
C GLY A 239 16.56 -11.75 -1.28
N SER A 240 16.68 -10.42 -1.23
CA SER A 240 16.63 -9.64 0.01
C SER A 240 15.31 -8.90 0.26
N GLY A 241 14.59 -8.51 -0.79
CA GLY A 241 13.36 -7.74 -0.74
C GLY A 241 12.14 -8.60 -1.03
N ALA A 242 11.19 -8.03 -1.77
CA ALA A 242 9.95 -8.67 -2.17
C ALA A 242 9.72 -8.62 -3.70
N VAL A 243 8.80 -9.46 -4.15
CA VAL A 243 8.19 -9.40 -5.47
C VAL A 243 6.70 -9.12 -5.30
N THR A 244 6.21 -8.07 -5.95
CA THR A 244 4.81 -7.62 -5.86
C THR A 244 4.08 -7.91 -7.16
N PHE A 245 2.95 -8.58 -7.05
CA PHE A 245 2.07 -8.98 -8.15
C PHE A 245 0.79 -8.16 -8.08
N TYR A 246 0.38 -7.56 -9.19
CA TYR A 246 -0.92 -6.90 -9.37
C TYR A 246 -1.69 -7.57 -10.50
N ASP A 247 -2.82 -8.17 -10.20
CA ASP A 247 -3.64 -8.88 -11.17
C ASP A 247 -4.69 -7.96 -11.79
N GLY A 248 -4.41 -7.47 -12.99
CA GLY A 248 -5.34 -6.65 -13.78
C GLY A 248 -6.35 -7.46 -14.58
N THR A 249 -6.48 -8.77 -14.36
CA THR A 249 -7.58 -9.57 -14.94
C THR A 249 -8.77 -9.77 -14.01
N VAL A 250 -8.60 -9.47 -12.72
CA VAL A 250 -9.61 -9.70 -11.69
C VAL A 250 -10.15 -8.34 -11.21
N HIS A 251 -11.48 -8.14 -11.31
CA HIS A 251 -12.19 -6.92 -10.87
C HIS A 251 -11.74 -5.60 -11.56
N SER A 252 -11.18 -5.73 -12.76
CA SER A 252 -10.36 -4.72 -13.42
C SER A 252 -11.13 -3.84 -14.40
N GLY A 253 -12.18 -3.17 -13.92
CA GLY A 253 -12.58 -1.91 -14.55
C GLY A 253 -11.69 -0.80 -14.01
N MET A 254 -10.78 -0.24 -14.83
CA MET A 254 -10.40 1.16 -14.59
C MET A 254 -11.63 1.97 -14.98
N ASN A 255 -12.38 2.42 -13.98
CA ASN A 255 -13.52 3.27 -14.26
C ASN A 255 -12.98 4.66 -14.58
N ILE A 256 -13.04 5.04 -15.86
CA ILE A 256 -12.73 6.39 -16.31
C ILE A 256 -14.01 7.22 -16.19
N TYR A 257 -13.89 8.37 -15.54
CA TYR A 257 -14.92 9.38 -15.42
C TYR A 257 -14.45 10.65 -16.14
N ASP A 258 -15.37 11.56 -16.45
CA ASP A 258 -15.03 12.84 -17.09
C ASP A 258 -14.02 13.65 -16.26
N ASP A 259 -13.97 13.40 -14.95
CA ASP A 259 -13.17 14.12 -13.96
C ASP A 259 -12.04 13.28 -13.32
N GLY A 260 -11.80 12.06 -13.79
CA GLY A 260 -10.77 11.21 -13.21
C GLY A 260 -10.83 9.72 -13.58
N TYR A 261 -10.19 8.87 -12.78
CA TYR A 261 -10.23 7.42 -12.92
C TYR A 261 -10.11 6.71 -11.57
N VAL A 262 -10.63 5.48 -11.47
CA VAL A 262 -10.52 4.67 -10.27
C VAL A 262 -10.13 3.22 -10.61
N PHE A 263 -9.15 2.71 -9.87
CA PHE A 263 -8.85 1.29 -9.69
C PHE A 263 -9.42 0.85 -8.35
N ASN A 264 -10.35 -0.11 -8.39
CA ASN A 264 -10.93 -0.69 -7.19
C ASN A 264 -10.49 -2.12 -7.00
N LYS A 265 -10.00 -2.41 -5.80
CA LYS A 265 -9.70 -3.77 -5.34
C LYS A 265 -8.85 -4.57 -6.33
N VAL A 266 -7.81 -3.95 -6.90
CA VAL A 266 -6.82 -4.68 -7.71
C VAL A 266 -6.21 -5.74 -6.82
N LYS A 267 -6.45 -7.01 -7.14
CA LYS A 267 -5.92 -8.14 -6.36
C LYS A 267 -4.40 -8.12 -6.45
N ALA A 268 -3.76 -8.26 -5.30
CA ALA A 268 -2.32 -8.17 -5.19
C ALA A 268 -1.73 -9.18 -4.20
N HIS A 269 -0.46 -9.49 -4.44
CA HIS A 269 0.39 -10.27 -3.56
C HIS A 269 1.73 -9.57 -3.45
N GLN A 270 2.35 -9.61 -2.28
CA GLN A 270 3.74 -9.21 -2.10
C GLN A 270 4.40 -10.37 -1.40
N LEU A 271 5.44 -10.94 -2.01
CA LEU A 271 6.02 -12.20 -1.58
C LEU A 271 7.51 -12.01 -1.34
N VAL A 272 8.04 -12.63 -0.29
CA VAL A 272 9.48 -12.60 0.05
C VAL A 272 10.14 -13.94 -0.26
N LYS A 273 11.47 -14.02 -0.07
CA LYS A 273 12.28 -15.22 -0.32
C LYS A 273 11.59 -16.52 0.12
N GLY A 274 11.54 -17.50 -0.78
CA GLY A 274 11.05 -18.86 -0.55
C GLY A 274 9.56 -19.06 -0.88
N TRP A 275 8.77 -17.99 -1.01
CA TRP A 275 7.40 -18.08 -1.50
C TRP A 275 7.36 -18.44 -2.99
N LYS A 276 6.32 -19.15 -3.42
CA LYS A 276 6.09 -19.46 -4.84
C LYS A 276 4.71 -19.03 -5.31
N PHE A 277 4.65 -18.56 -6.54
CA PHE A 277 3.45 -18.12 -7.23
C PHE A 277 3.34 -18.85 -8.57
N ASN A 278 2.19 -19.41 -8.90
CA ASN A 278 1.95 -19.99 -10.21
C ASN A 278 1.42 -18.91 -11.16
N LEU A 279 2.17 -18.61 -12.23
CA LEU A 279 1.82 -17.55 -13.18
C LEU A 279 0.64 -17.91 -14.09
N ASN A 280 0.41 -19.20 -14.34
CA ASN A 280 -0.69 -19.67 -15.18
C ASN A 280 -2.03 -19.53 -14.43
N ASP A 281 -2.04 -19.99 -13.19
CA ASP A 281 -3.25 -19.99 -12.33
C ASP A 281 -3.43 -18.68 -11.56
N ARG A 282 -2.38 -17.85 -11.50
CA ARG A 282 -2.33 -16.56 -10.78
C ARG A 282 -2.64 -16.69 -9.28
N VAL A 283 -2.07 -17.71 -8.66
CA VAL A 283 -2.23 -17.99 -7.23
C VAL A 283 -0.90 -18.27 -6.56
N VAL A 284 -0.84 -18.03 -5.25
CA VAL A 284 0.27 -18.52 -4.42
C VAL A 284 0.22 -20.04 -4.40
N SER A 285 1.25 -20.70 -4.93
CA SER A 285 1.34 -22.15 -5.03
C SER A 285 2.12 -22.80 -3.89
N TYR A 286 2.93 -22.01 -3.17
CA TYR A 286 3.65 -22.47 -1.99
C TYR A 286 3.85 -21.36 -0.97
N ILE A 287 3.52 -21.67 0.29
CA ILE A 287 3.68 -20.81 1.45
C ILE A 287 4.80 -21.41 2.32
N PRO A 288 5.88 -20.67 2.59
CA PRO A 288 6.98 -21.16 3.44
C PRO A 288 6.56 -21.37 4.90
N PRO A 289 7.23 -22.28 5.62
CA PRO A 289 6.99 -22.48 7.06
C PRO A 289 7.26 -21.25 7.95
N SER A 290 7.98 -20.23 7.45
CA SER A 290 8.21 -18.97 8.15
C SER A 290 6.97 -18.07 8.20
N ALA A 291 6.03 -18.26 7.26
CA ALA A 291 4.80 -17.48 7.17
C ALA A 291 3.89 -17.74 8.38
N ARG A 292 3.13 -16.72 8.75
CA ARG A 292 2.23 -16.73 9.91
C ARG A 292 0.82 -16.38 9.45
N ALA A 293 -0.17 -17.00 10.08
CA ALA A 293 -1.56 -16.63 9.86
C ALA A 293 -1.79 -15.15 10.20
N PHE A 294 -2.56 -14.48 9.37
CA PHE A 294 -2.95 -13.08 9.52
C PHE A 294 -4.46 -13.00 9.66
N VAL A 295 -4.92 -12.36 10.73
CA VAL A 295 -6.34 -12.10 10.97
C VAL A 295 -6.52 -10.59 10.96
N PRO A 296 -7.06 -10.01 9.87
CA PRO A 296 -7.24 -8.57 9.77
C PRO A 296 -8.23 -8.09 10.84
N LYS A 297 -7.82 -7.09 11.63
CA LYS A 297 -8.70 -6.46 12.60
C LYS A 297 -9.70 -5.55 11.90
N VAL A 298 -10.98 -5.73 12.22
CA VAL A 298 -12.07 -4.94 11.64
C VAL A 298 -12.01 -3.50 12.15
N TYR A 299 -12.19 -2.54 11.25
CA TYR A 299 -12.19 -1.11 11.52
C TYR A 299 -13.14 -0.68 12.65
N SER A 300 -12.73 0.35 13.38
CA SER A 300 -13.61 1.23 14.15
C SER A 300 -13.07 2.67 14.13
N SER A 301 -13.88 3.66 14.49
CA SER A 301 -13.41 5.04 14.69
C SER A 301 -14.13 5.74 15.81
N GLU A 302 -13.47 6.76 16.34
CA GLU A 302 -14.09 7.71 17.27
C GLU A 302 -15.04 8.67 16.54
N ASN A 303 -16.00 9.26 17.27
CA ASN A 303 -17.03 10.15 16.73
C ASN A 303 -16.52 11.57 16.40
N LEU A 304 -15.44 11.70 15.62
CA LEU A 304 -14.87 12.99 15.24
C LEU A 304 -14.39 13.05 13.79
N ASN A 305 -14.46 14.26 13.25
CA ASN A 305 -13.96 14.57 11.93
C ASN A 305 -12.46 14.89 11.97
N HIS A 306 -11.71 14.22 11.11
CA HIS A 306 -10.26 14.43 11.00
C HIS A 306 -9.89 14.90 9.61
N TYR A 307 -9.10 15.96 9.55
CA TYR A 307 -8.55 16.52 8.33
C TYR A 307 -7.05 16.31 8.31
N PHE A 308 -6.53 15.80 7.21
CA PHE A 308 -5.11 15.46 7.08
C PHE A 308 -4.64 15.58 5.65
N ASN A 309 -3.33 15.59 5.44
CA ASN A 309 -2.73 15.71 4.12
C ASN A 309 -1.41 14.94 4.03
N GLY A 310 -0.85 14.90 2.81
CA GLY A 310 0.35 14.12 2.50
C GLY A 310 1.68 14.88 2.47
N THR A 311 1.74 16.19 2.73
CA THR A 311 2.99 16.99 2.61
C THR A 311 3.41 17.62 3.93
N SER A 312 4.70 17.89 4.16
CA SER A 312 5.16 18.65 5.34
C SER A 312 5.21 20.17 5.10
N SER A 313 5.05 20.61 3.85
CA SER A 313 5.10 22.03 3.48
C SER A 313 3.85 22.78 3.93
N VAL A 314 3.99 23.54 5.03
CA VAL A 314 2.91 24.36 5.60
C VAL A 314 2.40 25.40 4.60
N SER A 315 3.28 26.06 3.86
CA SER A 315 2.89 27.11 2.90
C SER A 315 2.12 26.56 1.71
N SER A 316 2.54 25.43 1.13
CA SER A 316 1.82 24.81 0.00
C SER A 316 0.41 24.38 0.40
N GLN A 317 0.24 23.83 1.60
CA GLN A 317 -1.05 23.43 2.16
C GLN A 317 -2.03 24.60 2.30
N LEU A 318 -1.53 25.77 2.70
CA LEU A 318 -2.36 26.95 2.96
C LEU A 318 -2.75 27.68 1.67
N SER A 319 -1.94 27.57 0.62
CA SER A 319 -2.18 28.19 -0.70
C SER A 319 -3.23 27.47 -1.57
N GLY A 320 -3.60 26.23 -1.22
CA GLY A 320 -4.19 25.29 -2.17
C GLY A 320 -5.44 24.53 -1.72
N THR A 321 -6.40 25.15 -1.02
CA THR A 321 -7.70 24.57 -0.59
C THR A 321 -7.80 23.94 0.82
N PHE A 322 -7.29 24.62 1.85
CA PHE A 322 -7.69 24.39 3.25
C PHE A 322 -8.76 25.39 3.79
N PRO A 323 -9.84 25.77 3.07
CA PRO A 323 -10.80 26.78 3.52
C PRO A 323 -11.70 26.29 4.66
N ALA A 324 -11.62 25.03 5.10
CA ALA A 324 -12.35 24.61 6.31
C ALA A 324 -11.89 25.35 7.58
N PHE A 325 -10.68 25.94 7.58
CA PHE A 325 -10.25 26.86 8.65
C PHE A 325 -11.10 28.14 8.70
N SER A 326 -11.64 28.62 7.58
CA SER A 326 -12.32 29.91 7.54
C SER A 326 -13.72 29.86 8.17
N ASN A 327 -14.38 28.69 8.20
CA ASN A 327 -15.77 28.55 8.65
C ASN A 327 -15.95 28.17 10.13
N SER A 328 -14.93 27.64 10.81
CA SER A 328 -15.00 27.38 12.25
C SER A 328 -14.76 28.67 13.06
N SER A 329 -15.71 28.98 13.94
CA SER A 329 -15.58 29.98 15.00
C SER A 329 -14.88 29.39 16.24
N GLY A 330 -14.09 30.20 16.94
CA GLY A 330 -13.45 29.84 18.21
C GLY A 330 -11.92 29.77 18.18
N LYS A 331 -11.34 29.17 19.23
CA LYS A 331 -9.90 29.20 19.55
C LYS A 331 -9.19 27.97 18.98
N TYR A 332 -8.24 28.18 18.08
CA TYR A 332 -7.36 27.14 17.54
C TYR A 332 -6.23 26.84 18.51
N ARG A 333 -5.82 25.58 18.60
CA ARG A 333 -4.64 25.18 19.35
C ARG A 333 -3.64 24.49 18.44
N ILE A 334 -2.43 25.04 18.37
CA ILE A 334 -1.33 24.46 17.59
C ILE A 334 -0.48 23.63 18.55
N PHE A 335 -0.48 22.31 18.38
CA PHE A 335 0.39 21.38 19.09
C PHE A 335 1.64 21.13 18.27
N THR A 336 2.79 21.49 18.83
CA THR A 336 4.10 21.29 18.23
C THR A 336 5.17 21.07 19.31
N HIS A 337 6.45 20.96 18.97
CA HIS A 337 7.55 20.87 19.94
C HIS A 337 8.55 22.03 19.78
N PRO A 338 9.37 22.32 20.81
CA PRO A 338 10.27 23.49 20.78
C PRO A 338 11.19 23.55 19.56
N GLY A 339 11.71 22.40 19.12
CA GLY A 339 12.59 22.31 17.95
C GLY A 339 11.92 22.65 16.61
N PHE A 340 10.59 22.56 16.54
CA PHE A 340 9.83 22.83 15.32
C PHE A 340 9.16 24.21 15.30
N LEU A 341 9.21 24.95 16.42
CA LEU A 341 8.60 26.28 16.55
C LEU A 341 9.03 27.28 15.45
N PRO A 342 10.28 27.31 14.96
CA PRO A 342 10.66 28.21 13.86
C PRO A 342 9.95 27.91 12.53
N TYR A 343 9.42 26.71 12.33
CA TYR A 343 8.84 26.26 11.06
C TYR A 343 7.31 26.44 10.98
N ILE A 344 6.66 26.88 12.07
CA ILE A 344 5.20 27.08 12.09
C ILE A 344 4.79 28.50 11.66
N SER A 345 5.71 29.40 11.35
CA SER A 345 5.38 30.78 11.00
C SER A 345 4.39 30.89 9.83
N PRO A 346 4.46 30.09 8.74
CA PRO A 346 3.48 30.19 7.66
C PRO A 346 2.05 29.84 8.14
N LEU A 347 1.91 28.92 9.09
CA LEU A 347 0.63 28.56 9.70
C LEU A 347 0.12 29.70 10.58
N THR A 348 0.96 30.25 11.45
CA THR A 348 0.54 31.34 12.34
C THR A 348 0.19 32.60 11.56
N ASP A 349 0.95 32.91 10.51
CA ASP A 349 0.70 34.06 9.64
C ASP A 349 -0.64 33.93 8.91
N TYR A 350 -0.95 32.73 8.39
CA TYR A 350 -2.24 32.45 7.77
C TYR A 350 -3.40 32.59 8.75
N LEU A 351 -3.27 32.07 9.97
CA LEU A 351 -4.30 32.19 11.00
C LEU A 351 -4.53 33.67 11.39
N LEU A 352 -3.45 34.45 11.52
CA LEU A 352 -3.53 35.91 11.76
C LEU A 352 -4.24 36.64 10.61
N GLN A 353 -3.84 36.37 9.37
CA GLN A 353 -4.43 37.00 8.17
C GLN A 353 -5.93 36.68 8.02
N ASN A 354 -6.38 35.53 8.53
CA ASN A 354 -7.78 35.10 8.48
C ASN A 354 -8.56 35.38 9.78
N ASN A 355 -8.06 36.29 10.63
CA ASN A 355 -8.69 36.71 11.89
C ASN A 355 -9.03 35.54 12.83
N LYS A 356 -8.15 34.53 12.91
CA LYS A 356 -8.33 33.37 13.77
C LYS A 356 -7.64 33.58 15.11
N ILE A 357 -8.34 33.25 16.20
CA ILE A 357 -7.77 33.26 17.55
C ILE A 357 -7.03 31.94 17.74
N PHE A 358 -5.74 31.98 18.05
CA PHE A 358 -4.96 30.76 18.29
C PHE A 358 -3.98 30.90 19.45
N ASP A 359 -3.58 29.75 20.00
CA ASP A 359 -2.46 29.63 20.93
C ASP A 359 -1.58 28.45 20.52
N THR A 360 -0.29 28.53 20.85
CA THR A 360 0.68 27.46 20.59
C THR A 360 0.99 26.71 21.88
N VAL A 361 0.84 25.38 21.84
CA VAL A 361 1.20 24.45 22.90
C VAL A 361 2.44 23.69 22.48
N LEU A 362 3.52 23.92 23.22
CA LEU A 362 4.76 23.17 23.07
C LEU A 362 4.70 21.90 23.91
N VAL A 363 4.70 20.75 23.24
CA VAL A 363 4.78 19.44 23.87
C VAL A 363 6.19 19.23 24.41
N VAL A 364 6.31 19.22 25.73
CA VAL A 364 7.58 19.05 26.44
C VAL A 364 7.38 18.04 27.56
N ILE A 365 8.25 17.02 27.60
CA ILE A 365 8.15 15.90 28.55
C ILE A 365 8.09 16.40 30.00
N SER A 366 8.92 17.39 30.36
CA SER A 366 8.98 17.94 31.72
C SER A 366 7.70 18.64 32.18
N LYS A 367 6.77 18.98 31.27
CA LYS A 367 5.50 19.65 31.57
C LYS A 367 4.29 18.73 31.59
N LEU A 368 4.45 17.45 31.23
CA LEU A 368 3.30 16.53 31.08
C LEU A 368 2.56 16.25 32.41
N ASN A 369 3.17 16.54 33.56
CA ASN A 369 2.51 16.43 34.86
C ASN A 369 2.17 17.78 35.51
N ASP A 370 2.35 18.89 34.80
CA ASP A 370 1.99 20.23 35.28
C ASP A 370 0.49 20.48 35.06
N SER A 371 -0.23 20.87 36.12
CA SER A 371 -1.68 21.10 36.08
C SER A 371 -2.08 22.31 35.24
N SER A 372 -1.27 23.37 35.24
CA SER A 372 -1.49 24.57 34.41
C SER A 372 -1.23 24.29 32.93
N TYR A 373 -0.29 23.39 32.65
CA TYR A 373 -0.06 22.90 31.30
C TYR A 373 -1.25 22.05 30.83
N ALA A 374 -1.69 21.09 31.65
CA ALA A 374 -2.81 20.20 31.31
C ALA A 374 -4.11 20.97 31.04
N SER A 375 -4.43 22.01 31.83
CA SER A 375 -5.66 22.80 31.63
C SER A 375 -5.68 23.54 30.29
N ARG A 376 -4.51 23.97 29.79
CA ARG A 376 -4.41 24.63 28.47
C ARG A 376 -4.76 23.71 27.31
N LEU A 377 -4.68 22.38 27.49
CA LEU A 377 -4.91 21.39 26.44
C LEU A 377 -6.40 21.22 26.08
N THR A 378 -7.32 21.68 26.94
CA THR A 378 -8.79 21.46 26.80
C THR A 378 -9.57 22.70 26.39
N GLU A 379 -8.90 23.78 26.01
CA GLU A 379 -9.51 25.08 25.71
C GLU A 379 -9.41 25.39 24.20
N SER A 380 -10.03 24.58 23.34
CA SER A 380 -10.04 24.84 21.89
C SER A 380 -11.38 24.52 21.24
N THR A 381 -11.58 25.02 20.03
CA THR A 381 -12.64 24.55 19.12
C THR A 381 -12.06 23.85 17.90
N ALA A 382 -10.74 23.81 17.77
CA ALA A 382 -10.00 23.13 16.72
C ALA A 382 -8.56 22.84 17.18
N ASN A 383 -8.08 21.64 16.90
CA ASN A 383 -6.72 21.20 17.23
C ASN A 383 -5.91 21.04 15.95
N ILE A 384 -4.73 21.65 15.90
CA ILE A 384 -3.79 21.57 14.79
C ILE A 384 -2.53 20.86 15.28
N PHE A 385 -2.14 19.78 14.64
CA PHE A 385 -0.91 19.03 14.93
C PHE A 385 0.11 19.29 13.83
N THR A 386 1.32 19.70 14.22
CA THR A 386 2.43 19.91 13.31
C THR A 386 3.77 19.66 14.03
N GLY A 387 4.72 19.06 13.34
CA GLY A 387 6.04 18.73 13.89
C GLY A 387 6.64 17.48 13.25
N ASP A 388 7.95 17.30 13.46
CA ASP A 388 8.71 16.16 12.99
C ASP A 388 8.91 15.07 14.06
N SER A 389 8.81 15.43 15.35
CA SER A 389 8.97 14.50 16.47
C SER A 389 7.65 13.83 16.86
N LEU A 390 7.24 12.82 16.09
CA LEU A 390 5.98 12.10 16.30
C LEU A 390 5.92 11.38 17.65
N SER A 391 7.03 10.77 18.09
CA SER A 391 7.11 10.11 19.40
C SER A 391 6.94 11.07 20.58
N LEU A 392 7.33 12.34 20.42
CA LEU A 392 7.08 13.38 21.41
C LEU A 392 5.63 13.85 21.38
N LEU A 393 5.08 14.10 20.19
CA LEU A 393 3.67 14.51 20.03
C LEU A 393 2.69 13.42 20.51
N ALA A 394 3.01 12.14 20.28
CA ALA A 394 2.25 10.99 20.76
C ALA A 394 2.11 10.97 22.29
N ARG A 395 2.97 11.68 23.05
CA ARG A 395 2.82 11.80 24.51
C ARG A 395 1.56 12.54 24.94
N LEU A 396 0.90 13.25 24.03
CA LEU A 396 -0.39 13.86 24.31
C LEU A 396 -1.50 12.83 24.61
N THR A 397 -1.34 11.56 24.22
CA THR A 397 -2.28 10.48 24.57
C THR A 397 -1.72 9.49 25.61
N ASP A 398 -0.59 9.82 26.24
CA ASP A 398 0.00 9.01 27.31
C ASP A 398 -0.78 9.19 28.62
N THR A 399 -1.74 8.29 28.86
CA THR A 399 -2.64 8.32 30.02
C THR A 399 -1.94 8.07 31.38
N SER A 400 -0.63 7.78 31.39
CA SER A 400 0.14 7.79 32.63
C SER A 400 0.38 9.21 33.16
N THR A 401 0.36 10.21 32.28
CA THR A 401 0.62 11.62 32.62
C THR A 401 -0.68 12.41 32.85
N LEU A 402 -0.60 13.50 33.61
CA LEU A 402 -1.76 14.38 33.82
C LEU A 402 -2.23 15.03 32.50
N ALA A 403 -1.30 15.59 31.74
CA ALA A 403 -1.55 16.17 30.43
C ALA A 403 -2.18 15.16 29.47
N GLY A 404 -1.64 13.94 29.43
CA GLY A 404 -2.10 12.91 28.51
C GLY A 404 -3.50 12.41 28.83
N ARG A 405 -3.85 12.17 30.10
CA ARG A 405 -5.24 11.85 30.48
C ARG A 405 -6.21 12.95 30.11
N THR A 406 -5.84 14.18 30.42
CA THR A 406 -6.68 15.36 30.18
C THR A 406 -6.90 15.57 28.68
N PHE A 407 -5.84 15.48 27.88
CA PHE A 407 -5.92 15.64 26.45
C PHE A 407 -6.62 14.47 25.75
N ASP A 408 -6.30 13.22 26.06
CA ASP A 408 -6.92 12.04 25.43
C ASP A 408 -8.44 12.03 25.62
N LEU A 409 -8.91 12.34 26.84
CA LEU A 409 -10.34 12.47 27.11
C LEU A 409 -10.95 13.59 26.28
N TYR A 410 -10.34 14.78 26.33
CA TYR A 410 -10.85 15.96 25.66
C TYR A 410 -10.84 15.85 24.13
N SER A 411 -9.78 15.30 23.56
CA SER A 411 -9.62 15.19 22.12
C SER A 411 -10.56 14.16 21.51
N LYS A 412 -11.07 13.17 22.26
CA LYS A 412 -12.04 12.18 21.77
C LYS A 412 -13.50 12.61 21.90
N ILE A 413 -13.83 13.50 22.85
CA ILE A 413 -15.22 13.91 23.14
C ILE A 413 -15.49 15.40 22.90
N GLY A 414 -14.45 16.18 22.62
CA GLY A 414 -14.48 17.62 22.47
C GLY A 414 -15.17 18.08 21.17
N PRO A 415 -15.64 19.33 21.11
CA PRO A 415 -16.46 19.83 20.00
C PRO A 415 -15.67 20.21 18.73
N GLY A 416 -14.38 19.87 18.63
CA GLY A 416 -13.46 20.47 17.66
C GLY A 416 -12.91 19.55 16.60
N ASN A 417 -12.74 20.09 15.39
CA ASN A 417 -12.07 19.40 14.28
C ASN A 417 -10.57 19.21 14.59
N HIS A 418 -10.01 18.09 14.14
CA HIS A 418 -8.57 17.84 14.20
C HIS A 418 -7.93 18.00 12.83
N TYR A 419 -6.81 18.72 12.80
CA TYR A 419 -6.05 19.02 11.60
C TYR A 419 -4.63 18.48 11.76
N PHE A 420 -4.22 17.59 10.88
CA PHE A 420 -2.89 16.97 10.89
C PHE A 420 -2.12 17.37 9.63
N PHE A 421 -0.93 17.91 9.85
CA PHE A 421 -0.06 18.37 8.78
C PHE A 421 1.14 17.46 8.60
N GLY A 422 1.33 16.99 7.36
CA GLY A 422 2.44 16.11 6.97
C GLY A 422 2.59 14.89 7.84
N ASN A 423 3.79 14.72 8.39
CA ASN A 423 4.13 13.57 9.22
C ASN A 423 3.17 13.33 10.39
N THR A 424 2.54 14.36 10.94
CA THR A 424 1.59 14.18 12.04
C THR A 424 0.34 13.40 11.63
N ALA A 425 0.00 13.30 10.34
CA ALA A 425 -1.09 12.46 9.86
C ALA A 425 -0.90 10.98 10.24
N LYS A 426 0.34 10.53 10.45
CA LYS A 426 0.61 9.17 10.94
C LYS A 426 0.00 8.91 12.32
N LEU A 427 -0.13 9.93 13.17
CA LEU A 427 -0.69 9.82 14.53
C LEU A 427 -2.19 9.48 14.53
N LEU A 428 -2.90 9.59 13.41
CA LEU A 428 -4.32 9.24 13.33
C LEU A 428 -4.60 7.78 13.66
N GLY A 429 -3.71 6.88 13.24
CA GLY A 429 -3.84 5.45 13.46
C GLY A 429 -3.62 5.04 14.92
N ASP A 430 -3.99 3.81 15.28
CA ASP A 430 -3.60 3.17 16.54
C ASP A 430 -2.07 3.14 16.71
N TYR A 431 -1.41 2.96 15.57
CA TYR A 431 0.02 2.83 15.46
C TYR A 431 0.51 3.64 14.26
N PHE A 432 1.74 4.10 14.36
CA PHE A 432 2.47 4.65 13.23
C PHE A 432 3.83 3.99 13.07
N VAL A 433 4.33 4.04 11.85
CA VAL A 433 5.70 3.65 11.54
C VAL A 433 6.58 4.90 11.49
N ASP A 434 7.63 4.87 12.28
CA ASP A 434 8.61 5.93 12.43
C ASP A 434 9.98 5.46 11.92
N GLY A 435 10.95 6.38 11.87
CA GLY A 435 12.27 6.14 11.28
C GLY A 435 12.32 6.38 9.77
N THR A 436 11.18 6.68 9.14
CA THR A 436 11.06 6.76 7.68
C THR A 436 11.80 7.91 7.03
N GLU A 437 12.13 8.94 7.81
CA GLU A 437 12.86 10.15 7.37
C GLU A 437 14.21 10.30 8.09
N THR A 438 14.63 9.31 8.89
CA THR A 438 15.85 9.42 9.72
C THR A 438 17.14 9.20 8.95
N GLU A 439 17.14 8.25 8.02
CA GLU A 439 18.23 7.98 7.09
C GLU A 439 17.69 7.33 5.81
N GLU A 440 18.42 7.48 4.70
CA GLU A 440 18.04 6.96 3.37
C GLU A 440 17.69 5.46 3.37
N TYR A 441 18.45 4.66 4.13
CA TYR A 441 18.38 3.19 4.13
C TYR A 441 17.74 2.57 5.39
N ALA A 442 16.84 3.30 6.07
CA ALA A 442 16.28 2.84 7.34
C ALA A 442 15.54 1.50 7.20
N ALA A 443 14.65 1.36 6.22
CA ALA A 443 13.96 0.10 5.93
C ALA A 443 14.93 -1.01 5.52
N TYR A 444 15.90 -0.68 4.66
CA TYR A 444 16.93 -1.61 4.21
C TYR A 444 17.75 -2.21 5.38
N ARG A 445 18.02 -1.40 6.41
CA ARG A 445 18.84 -1.76 7.58
C ARG A 445 18.05 -2.19 8.81
N GLY A 446 16.74 -2.35 8.67
CA GLY A 446 15.87 -2.80 9.75
C GLY A 446 15.69 -1.76 10.87
N LYS A 447 15.65 -0.47 10.53
CA LYS A 447 15.59 0.66 11.46
C LYS A 447 14.23 1.36 11.55
N LEU A 448 13.22 0.94 10.77
CA LEU A 448 11.85 1.38 11.02
C LEU A 448 11.33 0.76 12.32
N PHE A 449 10.48 1.49 13.04
CA PHE A 449 9.87 0.99 14.26
C PHE A 449 8.42 1.43 14.36
N VAL A 450 7.63 0.65 15.09
CA VAL A 450 6.20 0.89 15.27
C VAL A 450 5.98 1.48 16.65
N SER A 451 5.27 2.60 16.71
CA SER A 451 4.90 3.29 17.95
C SER A 451 3.39 3.50 18.03
N ALA A 452 2.86 3.69 19.24
CA ALA A 452 1.45 4.00 19.45
C ALA A 452 1.13 5.43 18.94
N GLY A 453 0.07 5.55 18.15
CA GLY A 453 -0.49 6.83 17.73
C GLY A 453 -1.60 7.32 18.68
N PHE A 454 -2.42 8.25 18.21
CA PHE A 454 -3.59 8.71 18.96
C PHE A 454 -4.74 7.71 18.91
N GLY A 455 -4.79 6.84 17.90
CA GLY A 455 -5.87 5.84 17.77
C GLY A 455 -7.24 6.48 17.54
N TYR A 456 -7.31 7.54 16.73
CA TYR A 456 -8.60 8.13 16.35
C TYR A 456 -9.27 7.35 15.21
N ILE A 457 -8.45 6.76 14.34
CA ILE A 457 -8.88 5.90 13.25
C ILE A 457 -8.26 4.52 13.49
N HIS A 458 -9.07 3.57 13.95
CA HIS A 458 -8.56 2.26 14.33
C HIS A 458 -8.33 1.36 13.10
N ASN A 459 -7.34 0.48 13.19
CA ASN A 459 -6.97 -0.51 12.20
C ASN A 459 -6.51 0.08 10.84
N VAL A 460 -6.00 1.32 10.87
CA VAL A 460 -5.40 2.01 9.71
C VAL A 460 -3.95 2.42 10.00
N ILE A 461 -3.04 2.22 9.04
CA ILE A 461 -1.68 2.78 9.04
C ILE A 461 -1.59 3.86 7.95
N PHE A 462 -1.17 5.06 8.33
CA PHE A 462 -0.97 6.17 7.40
C PHE A 462 0.52 6.39 7.12
N GLN A 463 0.86 6.66 5.86
CA GLN A 463 2.17 7.17 5.47
C GLN A 463 2.01 8.38 4.54
N PRO A 464 2.41 9.59 4.96
CA PRO A 464 2.52 10.76 4.11
C PRO A 464 3.84 10.83 3.36
N MET A 465 3.95 11.81 2.45
CA MET A 465 5.14 12.19 1.69
C MET A 465 5.72 11.05 0.84
N VAL A 466 4.86 10.13 0.43
CA VAL A 466 5.27 8.85 -0.15
C VAL A 466 6.14 9.01 -1.40
N PHE A 467 5.89 10.05 -2.20
CA PHE A 467 6.67 10.36 -3.41
C PHE A 467 7.49 11.65 -3.32
N GLU A 468 7.60 12.27 -2.14
CA GLU A 468 8.51 13.39 -1.90
C GLU A 468 9.92 12.85 -1.59
N GLU A 469 10.98 13.56 -1.99
CA GLU A 469 12.39 13.21 -1.69
C GLU A 469 12.77 11.73 -1.93
N SER A 470 13.30 11.43 -3.12
CA SER A 470 13.62 10.06 -3.56
C SER A 470 14.53 9.26 -2.62
N ALA A 471 15.32 9.93 -1.77
CA ALA A 471 16.15 9.28 -0.76
C ALA A 471 15.33 8.47 0.26
N PHE A 472 14.05 8.80 0.47
CA PHE A 472 13.21 8.13 1.47
C PHE A 472 12.14 7.20 0.84
N TYR A 473 12.20 6.97 -0.47
CA TYR A 473 11.19 6.16 -1.16
C TYR A 473 11.09 4.74 -0.62
N GLU A 474 12.20 4.04 -0.40
CA GLU A 474 12.16 2.68 0.17
C GLU A 474 11.47 2.69 1.54
N ASN A 475 11.89 3.60 2.41
CA ASN A 475 11.36 3.71 3.77
C ASN A 475 9.85 3.94 3.78
N ARG A 476 9.37 4.92 3.02
CA ARG A 476 7.96 5.31 2.99
C ARG A 476 7.11 4.29 2.21
N SER A 477 7.67 3.62 1.21
CA SER A 477 6.95 2.55 0.50
C SER A 477 6.79 1.31 1.39
N ALA A 478 7.84 0.91 2.13
CA ALA A 478 7.81 -0.26 2.99
C ALA A 478 6.96 -0.05 4.26
N SER A 479 6.87 1.18 4.75
CA SER A 479 6.33 1.47 6.09
C SER A 479 4.89 1.01 6.29
N VAL A 480 4.01 1.15 5.29
CA VAL A 480 2.58 0.81 5.43
C VAL A 480 2.41 -0.70 5.64
N LEU A 481 2.91 -1.53 4.72
CA LEU A 481 2.79 -2.98 4.83
C LEU A 481 3.57 -3.51 6.04
N TYR A 482 4.74 -2.94 6.34
CA TYR A 482 5.50 -3.28 7.55
C TYR A 482 4.70 -3.00 8.82
N GLY A 483 4.10 -1.82 8.93
CA GLY A 483 3.23 -1.43 10.04
C GLY A 483 2.06 -2.38 10.18
N MET A 484 1.31 -2.60 9.09
CA MET A 484 0.16 -3.50 9.05
C MET A 484 0.50 -4.91 9.54
N MET A 485 1.61 -5.49 9.09
CA MET A 485 2.06 -6.82 9.51
C MET A 485 2.35 -6.85 11.02
N LYS A 486 3.00 -5.80 11.55
CA LYS A 486 3.44 -5.75 12.94
C LYS A 486 2.29 -5.53 13.92
N THR A 487 1.19 -4.94 13.48
CA THR A 487 0.08 -4.51 14.36
C THR A 487 -1.24 -5.24 14.12
N GLY A 488 -1.38 -5.91 12.97
CA GLY A 488 -2.63 -6.55 12.53
C GLY A 488 -3.65 -5.60 11.91
N ASN A 489 -3.23 -4.39 11.52
CA ASN A 489 -4.11 -3.40 10.90
C ASN A 489 -4.52 -3.88 9.50
N ALA A 490 -5.82 -3.82 9.19
CA ALA A 490 -6.36 -4.28 7.91
C ALA A 490 -6.19 -3.27 6.78
N THR A 491 -6.03 -1.98 7.09
CA THR A 491 -5.94 -0.92 6.08
C THR A 491 -4.62 -0.16 6.16
N GLY A 492 -4.05 0.12 4.99
CA GLY A 492 -2.92 1.01 4.81
C GLY A 492 -3.25 2.15 3.85
N VAL A 493 -2.78 3.36 4.14
CA VAL A 493 -3.07 4.55 3.33
C VAL A 493 -1.77 5.28 3.02
N TYR A 494 -1.46 5.39 1.73
CA TYR A 494 -0.39 6.21 1.20
C TYR A 494 -0.94 7.58 0.81
N LEU A 495 -0.45 8.63 1.47
CA LEU A 495 -0.83 10.01 1.19
C LEU A 495 0.27 10.69 0.37
N ASN A 496 -0.12 11.39 -0.69
CA ASN A 496 0.82 12.10 -1.55
C ASN A 496 0.36 13.52 -1.86
N THR A 497 1.25 14.50 -1.63
CA THR A 497 1.13 15.95 -1.91
C THR A 497 -0.13 16.66 -1.37
N ASP A 498 -0.28 17.96 -1.67
CA ASP A 498 -1.03 19.05 -0.98
C ASP A 498 -2.54 18.84 -0.69
N TYR A 499 -3.07 17.65 -0.85
CA TYR A 499 -4.51 17.43 -0.86
C TYR A 499 -5.10 17.20 0.55
N LYS A 500 -6.27 17.80 0.80
CA LYS A 500 -7.06 17.66 2.03
C LYS A 500 -7.90 16.38 2.05
N MET A 501 -7.47 15.38 2.81
CA MET A 501 -8.29 14.21 3.13
C MET A 501 -9.18 14.52 4.32
N TYR A 502 -10.35 13.90 4.34
CA TYR A 502 -11.32 14.00 5.42
C TYR A 502 -11.80 12.61 5.79
N HIS A 503 -11.64 12.27 7.07
CA HIS A 503 -12.24 11.07 7.61
C HIS A 503 -13.66 11.39 8.07
N GLU A 504 -14.62 10.61 7.57
CA GLU A 504 -16.04 10.75 7.89
C GLU A 504 -16.53 9.53 8.66
N VAL A 505 -16.91 9.74 9.92
CA VAL A 505 -17.31 8.67 10.83
C VAL A 505 -18.53 7.90 10.31
N PHE A 506 -19.54 8.60 9.80
CA PHE A 506 -20.82 8.00 9.39
C PHE A 506 -20.68 7.04 8.21
N MET A 507 -19.74 7.29 7.30
CA MET A 507 -19.56 6.49 6.09
C MET A 507 -18.46 5.42 6.22
N ASN A 508 -17.73 5.38 7.36
CA ASN A 508 -16.69 4.40 7.64
C ASN A 508 -15.58 4.35 6.56
N GLY A 509 -14.82 5.44 6.48
CA GLY A 509 -13.89 5.66 5.37
C GLY A 509 -13.38 7.08 5.24
N MET A 510 -12.70 7.33 4.13
CA MET A 510 -12.07 8.61 3.82
C MET A 510 -12.69 9.22 2.57
N MET A 511 -13.11 10.48 2.70
CA MET A 511 -13.47 11.32 1.57
C MET A 511 -12.32 12.25 1.23
N ALA A 512 -12.34 12.72 0.00
CA ALA A 512 -11.46 13.78 -0.44
C ALA A 512 -12.22 14.82 -1.29
N PHE A 513 -11.83 16.10 -1.22
CA PHE A 513 -12.59 17.27 -1.72
C PHE A 513 -11.87 18.03 -2.85
N GLN A 514 -12.12 17.80 -4.16
CA GLN A 514 -11.28 18.16 -5.36
C GLN A 514 -10.68 16.89 -6.05
N PRO A 515 -9.96 16.87 -7.19
CA PRO A 515 -9.42 15.60 -7.70
C PRO A 515 -8.26 15.06 -6.83
N TYR A 516 -8.47 13.93 -6.13
CA TYR A 516 -7.49 13.33 -5.20
C TYR A 516 -6.89 12.05 -5.69
N LYS A 517 -5.61 11.90 -5.41
CA LYS A 517 -4.87 10.65 -5.55
C LYS A 517 -5.07 9.77 -4.32
N PHE A 518 -6.03 8.86 -4.39
CA PHE A 518 -6.10 7.77 -3.43
C PHE A 518 -5.05 6.72 -3.79
N LEU A 519 -4.39 6.18 -2.76
CA LEU A 519 -3.60 4.98 -2.85
C LEU A 519 -3.70 4.26 -1.50
N ALA A 520 -4.52 3.22 -1.47
CA ALA A 520 -4.83 2.50 -0.25
C ALA A 520 -4.70 0.99 -0.48
N VAL A 521 -4.34 0.30 0.59
CA VAL A 521 -4.19 -1.15 0.65
C VAL A 521 -5.19 -1.69 1.66
N SER A 522 -5.86 -2.78 1.31
CA SER A 522 -6.72 -3.54 2.21
C SER A 522 -6.24 -4.99 2.28
N ALA A 523 -5.94 -5.43 3.51
CA ALA A 523 -5.55 -6.80 3.85
C ALA A 523 -6.75 -7.64 4.32
N LEU A 524 -7.99 -7.21 4.05
CA LEU A 524 -9.20 -7.96 4.43
C LEU A 524 -9.27 -9.37 3.82
N GLY A 525 -8.66 -9.58 2.65
CA GLY A 525 -8.55 -10.89 2.01
C GLY A 525 -7.28 -11.67 2.36
N CYS A 526 -6.37 -11.09 3.14
CA CYS A 526 -5.07 -11.69 3.47
C CYS A 526 -5.23 -12.79 4.51
N ASN A 527 -4.52 -13.91 4.29
CA ASN A 527 -4.53 -15.06 5.19
C ASN A 527 -3.17 -15.24 5.88
N PHE A 528 -2.09 -14.81 5.25
CA PHE A 528 -0.73 -15.07 5.65
C PHE A 528 0.17 -13.87 5.42
N VAL A 529 1.04 -13.63 6.40
CA VAL A 529 2.11 -12.64 6.32
C VAL A 529 3.45 -13.28 6.64
N ASP A 530 4.52 -12.69 6.12
CA ASP A 530 5.90 -13.06 6.43
C ASP A 530 6.81 -11.84 6.34
N SER A 531 8.09 -11.98 6.67
CA SER A 531 9.06 -10.92 6.56
C SER A 531 10.37 -11.43 5.98
N SER A 532 11.08 -10.58 5.25
CA SER A 532 12.43 -10.89 4.83
C SER A 532 13.31 -11.25 6.03
N THR A 533 14.18 -12.23 5.83
CA THR A 533 15.20 -12.64 6.82
C THR A 533 16.58 -12.08 6.48
N TYR A 534 16.71 -11.39 5.34
CA TYR A 534 17.98 -10.86 4.88
C TYR A 534 18.46 -9.70 5.76
N ARG A 535 19.72 -9.74 6.16
CA ARG A 535 20.38 -8.69 6.97
C ARG A 535 21.57 -8.13 6.21
N ALA A 536 21.53 -6.86 5.85
CA ALA A 536 22.68 -6.21 5.24
C ALA A 536 23.78 -5.92 6.28
N SER A 537 25.02 -5.75 5.82
CA SER A 537 26.13 -5.33 6.68
C SER A 537 25.79 -4.03 7.44
N GLY A 538 26.07 -4.00 8.74
CA GLY A 538 25.76 -2.86 9.62
C GLY A 538 24.28 -2.68 9.97
N SER A 539 23.40 -3.62 9.60
CA SER A 539 21.97 -3.58 9.95
C SER A 539 21.71 -4.01 11.39
N ILE A 540 20.74 -3.40 12.04
CA ILE A 540 20.27 -3.82 13.38
C ILE A 540 19.16 -4.88 13.28
N GLY A 541 18.45 -4.91 12.16
CA GLY A 541 17.38 -5.85 11.85
C GLY A 541 17.47 -6.39 10.43
N PRO A 542 16.59 -7.31 10.03
CA PRO A 542 16.42 -7.65 8.63
C PRO A 542 15.87 -6.47 7.83
N ARG A 543 16.09 -6.47 6.50
CA ARG A 543 15.42 -5.54 5.58
C ARG A 543 13.91 -5.63 5.79
N GLN A 544 13.25 -4.50 5.96
CA GLN A 544 11.82 -4.44 6.34
C GLN A 544 10.88 -4.58 5.13
N ALA A 545 11.21 -5.50 4.23
CA ALA A 545 10.31 -6.03 3.22
C ALA A 545 9.45 -7.14 3.84
N VAL A 546 8.16 -7.18 3.49
CA VAL A 546 7.18 -8.09 4.08
C VAL A 546 6.40 -8.82 3.01
N ALA A 547 5.89 -10.01 3.33
CA ALA A 547 4.93 -10.70 2.50
C ALA A 547 3.50 -10.51 3.00
N PHE A 548 2.58 -10.34 2.06
CA PHE A 548 1.13 -10.40 2.22
C PHE A 548 0.56 -11.18 1.04
N ASP A 549 -0.21 -12.22 1.30
CA ASP A 549 -1.02 -12.86 0.26
C ASP A 549 -2.38 -12.14 0.12
N ASN A 550 -2.93 -12.14 -1.09
CA ASN A 550 -4.34 -11.84 -1.36
C ASN A 550 -4.86 -10.53 -0.75
N PHE A 551 -4.03 -9.49 -0.73
CA PHE A 551 -4.48 -8.14 -0.39
C PHE A 551 -5.02 -7.45 -1.63
N THR A 552 -5.69 -6.32 -1.46
CA THR A 552 -6.19 -5.51 -2.56
C THR A 552 -5.65 -4.10 -2.51
N VAL A 553 -5.40 -3.51 -3.67
CA VAL A 553 -4.99 -2.11 -3.80
C VAL A 553 -6.05 -1.33 -4.55
N SER A 554 -6.42 -0.19 -4.00
CA SER A 554 -7.31 0.76 -4.64
C SER A 554 -6.59 2.08 -4.81
N ALA A 555 -6.65 2.63 -6.02
CA ALA A 555 -5.98 3.87 -6.36
C ALA A 555 -6.77 4.64 -7.40
N GLY A 556 -6.66 5.96 -7.45
CA GLY A 556 -7.41 6.72 -8.45
C GLY A 556 -7.28 8.21 -8.28
N ILE A 557 -7.72 8.96 -9.29
CA ILE A 557 -7.99 10.38 -9.21
C ILE A 557 -9.49 10.57 -9.37
N TYR A 558 -10.15 11.20 -8.40
CA TYR A 558 -11.59 11.42 -8.51
C TYR A 558 -12.00 12.67 -7.72
N GLN A 559 -12.94 13.50 -8.24
CA GLN A 559 -13.30 14.76 -7.56
C GLN A 559 -14.13 14.54 -6.28
N TRP A 560 -14.89 13.45 -6.22
CA TRP A 560 -15.84 13.14 -5.14
C TRP A 560 -15.81 11.66 -4.75
N GLY A 561 -14.62 11.17 -4.39
CA GLY A 561 -14.39 9.77 -4.04
C GLY A 561 -14.40 9.48 -2.55
N TYR A 562 -15.02 8.36 -2.19
CA TYR A 562 -15.00 7.81 -0.85
C TYR A 562 -14.28 6.47 -0.83
N TYR A 563 -13.21 6.34 -0.04
CA TYR A 563 -12.57 5.07 0.25
C TYR A 563 -13.22 4.42 1.48
N TYR A 564 -13.97 3.35 1.29
CA TYR A 564 -14.65 2.60 2.34
C TYR A 564 -13.70 1.58 2.97
N TYR A 565 -13.41 1.71 4.27
CA TYR A 565 -12.47 0.81 4.95
C TYR A 565 -12.97 -0.64 4.99
N GLY A 566 -14.27 -0.82 5.23
CA GLY A 566 -14.88 -2.15 5.36
C GLY A 566 -14.91 -2.97 4.07
N SER A 567 -14.87 -2.32 2.90
CA SER A 567 -14.86 -3.02 1.60
C SER A 567 -13.52 -2.89 0.85
N GLY A 568 -12.68 -1.92 1.22
CA GLY A 568 -11.44 -1.59 0.51
C GLY A 568 -11.66 -0.94 -0.85
N MET A 569 -12.82 -0.33 -1.09
CA MET A 569 -13.21 0.24 -2.40
C MET A 569 -13.28 1.76 -2.36
N ILE A 570 -12.97 2.40 -3.49
CA ILE A 570 -13.26 3.80 -3.81
C ILE A 570 -14.59 3.85 -4.57
N GLY A 571 -15.60 4.52 -4.04
CA GLY A 571 -16.89 4.67 -4.72
C GLY A 571 -17.46 6.07 -4.60
N PRO A 572 -18.39 6.47 -5.48
CA PRO A 572 -19.18 7.68 -5.27
C PRO A 572 -20.04 7.55 -4.00
N MET A 573 -20.52 8.69 -3.47
CA MET A 573 -21.55 8.73 -2.43
C MET A 573 -22.90 8.31 -3.04
N VAL A 574 -23.08 7.03 -3.36
CA VAL A 574 -24.40 6.49 -3.75
C VAL A 574 -24.81 5.44 -2.73
N GLY A 575 -26.07 5.54 -2.32
CA GLY A 575 -26.70 4.59 -1.42
C GLY A 575 -26.60 3.18 -2.01
N ILE A 576 -26.14 2.27 -1.16
CA ILE A 576 -26.42 0.83 -1.11
C ILE A 576 -26.98 0.26 -2.42
N ASP A 577 -26.15 -0.46 -3.17
CA ASP A 577 -26.66 -1.52 -4.05
C ASP A 577 -27.39 -2.54 -3.15
N GLU A 578 -28.70 -2.68 -3.33
CA GLU A 578 -29.60 -3.49 -2.51
C GLU A 578 -29.29 -5.01 -2.51
N ASN A 579 -28.25 -5.46 -3.21
CA ASN A 579 -27.91 -6.88 -3.36
C ASN A 579 -26.69 -7.37 -2.58
N ASP A 580 -25.94 -6.48 -1.94
CA ASP A 580 -25.05 -6.87 -0.86
C ASP A 580 -25.68 -6.42 0.44
N GLN A 581 -26.26 -7.37 1.17
CA GLN A 581 -26.53 -7.21 2.59
C GLN A 581 -25.18 -7.04 3.32
N VAL A 582 -24.60 -5.84 3.20
CA VAL A 582 -23.67 -5.30 4.17
C VAL A 582 -24.49 -5.06 5.42
N ILE A 583 -24.76 -6.14 6.14
CA ILE A 583 -25.14 -6.08 7.55
C ILE A 583 -23.87 -5.56 8.22
N PRO A 584 -23.86 -4.36 8.83
CA PRO A 584 -22.73 -3.93 9.63
C PRO A 584 -22.46 -5.01 10.68
N SER A 585 -21.24 -5.57 10.63
CA SER A 585 -20.71 -6.42 11.68
C SER A 585 -20.34 -5.51 12.86
N ASP A 586 -21.36 -5.08 13.60
CA ASP A 586 -21.29 -4.07 14.68
C ASP A 586 -20.52 -4.52 15.93
N PHE A 587 -19.94 -3.54 16.62
CA PHE A 587 -19.90 -3.45 18.08
C PHE A 587 -20.04 -1.97 18.48
N GLY A 588 -21.24 -1.56 18.91
CA GLY A 588 -21.53 -0.18 19.29
C GLY A 588 -22.93 -0.02 19.92
N ILE A 589 -23.10 1.03 20.71
CA ILE A 589 -24.40 1.45 21.25
C ILE A 589 -24.85 2.72 20.54
N ILE A 590 -26.08 2.73 20.03
CA ILE A 590 -26.70 3.89 19.40
C ILE A 590 -27.92 4.32 20.20
N ASN A 591 -28.27 5.61 20.19
CA ASN A 591 -29.53 6.09 20.72
C ASN A 591 -30.36 6.79 19.64
N TYR A 592 -31.66 6.50 19.57
CA TYR A 592 -32.58 7.17 18.65
C TYR A 592 -33.96 7.38 19.29
N PRO A 593 -34.55 8.60 19.18
CA PRO A 593 -33.98 9.80 18.57
C PRO A 593 -32.79 10.38 19.35
N ASN A 594 -31.93 11.16 18.68
CA ASN A 594 -30.88 11.98 19.28
C ASN A 594 -30.66 13.23 18.41
N PRO A 595 -30.95 14.45 18.88
CA PRO A 595 -31.43 14.80 20.23
C PRO A 595 -32.80 14.22 20.56
N PHE A 596 -33.14 14.10 21.84
CA PHE A 596 -34.37 13.45 22.32
C PHE A 596 -35.16 14.32 23.30
N ASN A 597 -36.49 14.15 23.36
CA ASN A 597 -37.37 14.86 24.30
C ASN A 597 -38.62 14.02 24.65
N PRO A 598 -38.86 13.65 25.91
CA PRO A 598 -37.86 13.36 26.94
C PRO A 598 -37.35 11.91 26.87
N SER A 599 -37.72 11.13 25.83
CA SER A 599 -37.36 9.71 25.73
C SER A 599 -36.56 9.36 24.47
N THR A 600 -35.63 8.41 24.61
CA THR A 600 -34.84 7.80 23.53
C THR A 600 -34.74 6.30 23.71
N ASN A 601 -34.45 5.55 22.64
CA ASN A 601 -34.16 4.12 22.70
C ASN A 601 -32.67 3.88 22.44
N LEU A 602 -32.03 3.17 23.35
CA LEU A 602 -30.65 2.72 23.25
C LEU A 602 -30.62 1.31 22.65
N ARG A 603 -29.95 1.14 21.51
CA ARG A 603 -29.84 -0.12 20.79
C ARG A 603 -28.39 -0.58 20.74
N PHE A 604 -28.13 -1.84 21.04
CA PHE A 604 -26.80 -2.46 20.98
C PHE A 604 -26.89 -3.92 20.53
N ARG A 605 -25.81 -4.43 19.94
CA ARG A 605 -25.71 -5.83 19.45
C ARG A 605 -24.66 -6.60 20.25
N LEU A 606 -24.98 -7.86 20.57
CA LEU A 606 -24.05 -8.81 21.16
C LEU A 606 -23.75 -9.91 20.14
N SER A 607 -22.47 -10.14 19.85
CA SER A 607 -22.01 -11.22 18.96
C SER A 607 -22.10 -12.61 19.61
N GLU A 608 -22.03 -12.64 20.94
CA GLU A 608 -22.16 -13.82 21.79
C GLU A 608 -22.88 -13.43 23.08
N SER A 609 -23.49 -14.40 23.76
CA SER A 609 -24.18 -14.13 25.01
C SER A 609 -23.19 -13.69 26.09
N SER A 610 -23.42 -12.54 26.71
CA SER A 610 -22.46 -11.88 27.61
C SER A 610 -23.16 -11.14 28.75
N ASP A 611 -22.43 -10.88 29.84
CA ASP A 611 -22.88 -9.96 30.88
C ASP A 611 -22.72 -8.51 30.42
N VAL A 612 -23.81 -7.74 30.55
CA VAL A 612 -23.83 -6.33 30.16
C VAL A 612 -24.14 -5.41 31.32
N LYS A 613 -23.58 -4.20 31.28
CA LYS A 613 -23.96 -3.11 32.19
C LYS A 613 -24.12 -1.81 31.41
N LEU A 614 -25.35 -1.35 31.24
CA LEU A 614 -25.73 -0.11 30.59
C LEU A 614 -26.09 0.96 31.62
N MET A 615 -25.31 2.03 31.67
CA MET A 615 -25.42 3.12 32.64
C MET A 615 -25.50 4.47 31.93
N ILE A 616 -26.22 5.42 32.52
CA ILE A 616 -26.32 6.80 32.05
C ILE A 616 -25.59 7.72 33.03
N TYR A 617 -24.71 8.57 32.53
CA TYR A 617 -23.97 9.57 33.31
C TYR A 617 -24.28 10.99 32.82
N ASN A 618 -24.12 11.99 33.69
CA ASN A 618 -24.10 13.39 33.29
C ASN A 618 -22.68 13.85 32.90
N ILE A 619 -22.52 15.10 32.46
CA ILE A 619 -21.23 15.65 32.00
C ILE A 619 -20.16 15.78 33.11
N THR A 620 -20.54 15.77 34.39
CA THR A 620 -19.61 15.79 35.52
C THR A 620 -19.15 14.39 35.93
N GLY A 621 -19.63 13.34 35.24
CA GLY A 621 -19.28 11.95 35.50
C GLY A 621 -20.12 11.29 36.60
N GLU A 622 -21.19 11.93 37.06
CA GLU A 622 -22.10 11.36 38.05
C GLU A 622 -23.08 10.39 37.39
N LEU A 623 -23.33 9.25 38.04
CA LEU A 623 -24.28 8.24 37.58
C LEU A 623 -25.72 8.75 37.77
N VAL A 624 -26.47 8.79 36.66
CA VAL A 624 -27.85 9.28 36.60
C VAL A 624 -28.87 8.16 36.57
N SER A 625 -28.57 7.05 35.87
CA SER A 625 -29.46 5.89 35.78
C SER A 625 -28.70 4.62 35.40
N SER A 626 -29.22 3.45 35.77
CA SER A 626 -28.80 2.15 35.23
C SER A 626 -29.98 1.55 34.48
N LEU A 627 -29.78 1.21 33.21
CA LEU A 627 -30.86 0.81 32.31
C LEU A 627 -30.88 -0.70 32.01
N ALA A 628 -29.73 -1.35 32.09
CA ALA A 628 -29.63 -2.80 31.97
C ALA A 628 -28.42 -3.31 32.73
N GLU A 629 -28.59 -4.40 33.49
CA GLU A 629 -27.50 -5.09 34.17
C GLU A 629 -27.74 -6.61 34.09
N GLY A 630 -26.66 -7.38 33.89
CA GLY A 630 -26.64 -8.84 33.89
C GLY A 630 -26.63 -9.48 32.50
N TYR A 631 -26.78 -10.80 32.48
CA TYR A 631 -26.65 -11.63 31.28
C TYR A 631 -27.65 -11.27 30.18
N ARG A 632 -27.19 -11.25 28.93
CA ARG A 632 -28.00 -11.07 27.72
C ARG A 632 -27.57 -12.06 26.65
N GLU A 633 -28.55 -12.62 25.94
CA GLU A 633 -28.30 -13.53 24.83
C GLU A 633 -27.67 -12.80 23.63
N ALA A 634 -26.95 -13.52 22.78
CA ALA A 634 -26.49 -13.01 21.50
C ALA A 634 -27.66 -12.46 20.67
N GLY A 635 -27.49 -11.30 20.04
CA GLY A 635 -28.55 -10.64 19.29
C GLY A 635 -28.62 -9.13 19.51
N ILE A 636 -29.71 -8.52 19.01
CA ILE A 636 -29.95 -7.08 19.10
C ILE A 636 -30.84 -6.79 20.30
N HIS A 637 -30.41 -5.86 21.14
CA HIS A 637 -31.12 -5.43 22.35
C HIS A 637 -31.49 -3.95 22.23
N THR A 638 -32.69 -3.61 22.70
CA THR A 638 -33.19 -2.23 22.74
C THR A 638 -33.69 -1.92 24.15
N VAL A 639 -33.25 -0.79 24.72
CA VAL A 639 -33.62 -0.34 26.06
C VAL A 639 -34.09 1.11 26.00
N SER A 640 -35.29 1.39 26.48
CA SER A 640 -35.84 2.74 26.51
C SER A 640 -35.32 3.54 27.70
N PHE A 641 -34.97 4.79 27.47
CA PHE A 641 -34.57 5.75 28.49
C PHE A 641 -35.52 6.95 28.50
N ASN A 642 -36.09 7.28 29.66
CA ASN A 642 -36.93 8.46 29.87
C ASN A 642 -36.26 9.42 30.84
N ALA A 643 -35.93 10.61 30.35
CA ALA A 643 -35.20 11.64 31.05
C ALA A 643 -36.09 12.80 31.53
N GLY A 644 -37.41 12.60 31.65
CA GLY A 644 -38.36 13.69 31.96
C GLY A 644 -38.12 14.43 33.28
N LYS A 645 -37.35 13.84 34.20
CA LYS A 645 -36.96 14.44 35.50
C LYS A 645 -35.58 15.09 35.49
N LEU A 646 -34.87 15.04 34.36
CA LEU A 646 -33.50 15.51 34.23
C LEU A 646 -33.45 16.89 33.57
N SER A 647 -32.37 17.64 33.83
CA SER A 647 -32.14 18.94 33.21
C SER A 647 -31.78 18.77 31.73
N GLY A 648 -32.23 19.68 30.85
CA GLY A 648 -31.78 19.70 29.45
C GLY A 648 -30.25 19.80 29.40
N GLY A 649 -29.62 19.03 28.51
CA GLY A 649 -28.16 18.91 28.49
C GLY A 649 -27.65 17.61 27.92
N VAL A 650 -26.34 17.41 28.06
CA VAL A 650 -25.64 16.23 27.54
C VAL A 650 -25.59 15.13 28.60
N TYR A 651 -25.88 13.90 28.17
CA TYR A 651 -25.75 12.67 28.96
C TYR A 651 -24.90 11.65 28.18
N LEU A 652 -24.28 10.71 28.88
CA LEU A 652 -23.50 9.63 28.29
C LEU A 652 -24.14 8.30 28.64
N ALA A 653 -24.44 7.48 27.64
CA ALA A 653 -24.80 6.07 27.84
C ALA A 653 -23.55 5.20 27.68
N VAL A 654 -23.17 4.50 28.74
CA VAL A 654 -21.99 3.63 28.81
C VAL A 654 -22.46 2.19 28.91
N LEU A 655 -22.14 1.40 27.89
CA LEU A 655 -22.37 -0.04 27.84
C LEU A 655 -21.05 -0.76 28.11
N ARG A 656 -21.01 -1.57 29.16
CA ARG A 656 -19.91 -2.51 29.42
C ARG A 656 -20.34 -3.90 28.99
N VAL A 657 -19.51 -4.57 28.20
CA VAL A 657 -19.68 -5.98 27.81
C VAL A 657 -18.34 -6.66 28.01
N ASN A 658 -18.27 -7.63 28.93
CA ASN A 658 -17.00 -8.27 29.31
C ASN A 658 -15.92 -7.22 29.67
N ASN A 659 -14.78 -7.20 28.96
CA ASN A 659 -13.69 -6.22 29.15
C ASN A 659 -13.77 -5.00 28.21
N GLN A 660 -14.86 -4.84 27.46
CA GLN A 660 -15.05 -3.75 26.50
C GLN A 660 -16.04 -2.71 27.03
N ILE A 661 -15.79 -1.45 26.71
CA ILE A 661 -16.62 -0.31 27.09
C ILE A 661 -16.99 0.46 25.82
N PHE A 662 -18.29 0.61 25.58
CA PHE A 662 -18.86 1.39 24.49
C PHE A 662 -19.61 2.58 25.08
N THR A 663 -19.48 3.76 24.49
CA THR A 663 -20.13 4.97 24.99
C THR A 663 -20.83 5.71 23.87
N THR A 664 -22.03 6.22 24.11
CA THR A 664 -22.74 7.12 23.18
C THR A 664 -23.27 8.36 23.87
N LYS A 665 -23.21 9.50 23.17
CA LYS A 665 -23.64 10.81 23.67
C LYS A 665 -25.12 11.01 23.37
N MET A 666 -25.88 11.38 24.38
CA MET A 666 -27.31 11.69 24.26
C MET A 666 -27.55 13.17 24.57
N LEU A 667 -28.24 13.87 23.69
CA LEU A 667 -28.65 15.27 23.90
C LEU A 667 -30.13 15.34 24.27
N LEU A 668 -30.43 15.68 25.53
CA LEU A 668 -31.80 15.92 25.99
C LEU A 668 -32.19 17.36 25.66
N LEU A 669 -33.17 17.52 24.76
CA LEU A 669 -33.87 18.77 24.52
C LEU A 669 -34.98 18.93 25.56
N LYS A 670 -35.17 20.15 26.05
CA LYS A 670 -36.27 20.51 26.93
C LYS A 670 -37.14 21.56 26.28
#